data_AF-A0A421JDZ5-F1
#
_entry.id   AF-A0A421JDZ5-F1
#
_cell.length_a   1.000
_cell.length_b   1.000
_cell.length_c   1.000
_cell.angle_alpha   90.00
_cell.angle_beta   90.00
_cell.angle_gamma   90.00
#
_symmetry.space_group_name_H-M   'P 1'
#
loop_
_entity.id
_entity.type
_entity.pdbx_description
1 polymer ?
#
loop_
_entity_poly.entity_id
_entity_poly.type
_entity_poly.pdbx_seq_one_letter_code
_entity_poly.pdbx_strand_id
1 'polypeptide(L)'
;MKFKQVDVFTSKKFFGNPVAVFFDADHLSSDQMQTIARWTNLSETTFVVKPTEKTADYNVRIFTPAHELPFAGHPTLGTCFALLESGLIEPQNGRIVQQCGAGLVEITIEQSEKLADAKFWLKLPYHVVSPVGEEEIADLKRVLQLDTFVEQPILVDDGPKWLTIQVPDGEQVKKIRPDMAQLSRISEKYGWSGVGIFGWYQDGKMELRNLAPLYGVPEDPACGSGSGAVGTFLAHYSGPRTATVQQGGLGLRIGSRWGSRRLHMRAGVPRVWPKRAKVQLTVGALFAGSVAFAAIAGHGDHIRLDTARQGREITIEELQKHDNEEDGVWVCINGLVYDLTDFLPMHPGGAKVILHYAGKDASTIFNKFHAKDVFSKFLDPEKCLGPLVGDLQPAEDITASEEDDEREQLRGQLPQLSKVFNISDFEYLSKRILTPHAWAYYSSAADDEITLRENHYAFSRIFFNPKVLTDVSDVDISTDFLGTKTSAPFYCSAAAQARMGNKDGELSIARGCGNEGIIQMISSSASYSLGEIVEAARKSQPQWFQLYVNEDRDISYRTIKQCEQLGLKAIFVTVDTVMLGRREKDLKFRLFDDEDEITSTESHADDPLMNFKDVRLTWKDIDKFKSMTKLPIVLKGVQRVEDVLLAIDHGVDAVVLSNHGGRQLDFSRAPVEVLADVMPVLREKKLDKKIEVYIDGGIRRGTDVLKALCLGAKGVGLGRPFLYANSTYGEQGVTRAIQLLKRELVLDMKLLGVSKLSELTPELLDLRSLHNRTAPADMLYNAGYEPLAPPKFMNET
;
A
#
# COMPACT_ATOMS: atom_id res chain seq x y z
N MET A 1 -7.64 15.61 -33.45
CA MET A 1 -6.75 16.65 -32.90
C MET A 1 -5.53 15.97 -32.30
N LYS A 2 -4.32 16.34 -32.72
CA LYS A 2 -3.09 15.76 -32.17
C LYS A 2 -2.71 16.52 -30.91
N PHE A 3 -2.44 15.82 -29.82
CA PHE A 3 -1.93 16.42 -28.61
C PHE A 3 -0.88 15.53 -27.96
N LYS A 4 -0.03 16.12 -27.13
CA LYS A 4 1.00 15.44 -26.36
C LYS A 4 0.94 15.93 -24.92
N GLN A 5 1.06 15.01 -23.97
CA GLN A 5 1.29 15.38 -22.58
C GLN A 5 2.80 15.38 -22.30
N VAL A 6 3.29 16.42 -21.64
CA VAL A 6 4.69 16.60 -21.27
C VAL A 6 4.77 16.79 -19.76
N ASP A 7 5.60 15.99 -19.08
CA ASP A 7 5.92 16.18 -17.67
C ASP A 7 7.13 17.12 -17.56
N VAL A 8 6.89 18.38 -17.18
CA VAL A 8 7.92 19.41 -17.08
C VAL A 8 8.66 19.27 -15.74
N PHE A 9 9.94 19.65 -15.69
CA PHE A 9 10.84 19.61 -14.52
C PHE A 9 11.30 18.22 -14.05
N THR A 10 11.11 17.18 -14.86
CA THR A 10 11.58 15.83 -14.57
C THR A 10 12.26 15.21 -15.80
N SER A 11 13.23 14.34 -15.57
CA SER A 11 13.72 13.37 -16.58
C SER A 11 13.07 11.99 -16.44
N LYS A 12 12.28 11.77 -15.39
CA LYS A 12 11.51 10.54 -15.13
C LYS A 12 10.06 10.73 -15.56
N LYS A 13 9.56 9.85 -16.44
CA LYS A 13 8.16 9.86 -16.91
C LYS A 13 7.19 9.79 -15.72
N PHE A 14 6.15 10.62 -15.71
CA PHE A 14 5.09 10.73 -14.70
C PHE A 14 5.45 11.42 -13.38
N PHE A 15 6.66 11.97 -13.25
CA PHE A 15 7.15 12.59 -12.00
C PHE A 15 7.21 14.13 -12.05
N GLY A 16 6.84 14.74 -13.17
CA GLY A 16 6.92 16.19 -13.38
C GLY A 16 5.58 16.90 -13.21
N ASN A 17 5.55 18.16 -13.63
CA ASN A 17 4.33 18.94 -13.74
C ASN A 17 3.71 18.71 -15.13
N PRO A 18 2.58 17.99 -15.25
CA PRO A 18 2.01 17.62 -16.55
C PRO A 18 1.34 18.82 -17.23
N VAL A 19 1.68 19.04 -18.50
CA VAL A 19 0.95 19.94 -19.40
C VAL A 19 0.48 19.17 -20.64
N ALA A 20 -0.79 19.37 -21.01
CA ALA A 20 -1.31 18.90 -22.30
C ALA A 20 -1.06 19.95 -23.38
N VAL A 21 -0.45 19.56 -24.50
CA VAL A 21 -0.09 20.42 -25.63
C VAL A 21 -0.84 19.97 -26.88
N PHE A 22 -1.79 20.79 -27.33
CA PHE A 22 -2.52 20.59 -28.58
C PHE A 22 -1.83 21.34 -29.71
N PHE A 23 -1.39 20.61 -30.74
CA PHE A 23 -0.47 21.13 -31.76
C PHE A 23 -1.10 22.01 -32.84
N ASP A 24 -2.39 21.85 -33.10
CA ASP A 24 -3.14 22.60 -34.11
C ASP A 24 -4.52 22.92 -33.56
N ALA A 25 -4.70 24.19 -33.17
CA ALA A 25 -5.88 24.67 -32.49
C ALA A 25 -6.50 25.90 -33.14
N ASP A 26 -6.06 26.29 -34.36
CA ASP A 26 -6.57 27.48 -35.08
C ASP A 26 -8.08 27.43 -35.33
N HIS A 27 -8.64 26.22 -35.43
CA HIS A 27 -10.05 25.97 -35.74
C HIS A 27 -10.95 25.93 -34.49
N LEU A 28 -10.38 26.03 -33.28
CA LEU A 28 -11.14 25.95 -32.04
C LEU A 28 -11.57 27.33 -31.55
N SER A 29 -12.80 27.43 -31.05
CA SER A 29 -13.23 28.61 -30.29
C SER A 29 -12.65 28.59 -28.86
N SER A 30 -12.65 29.74 -28.19
CA SER A 30 -12.27 29.83 -26.78
C SER A 30 -13.08 28.89 -25.87
N ASP A 31 -14.38 28.75 -26.10
CA ASP A 31 -15.25 27.86 -25.31
C ASP A 31 -14.90 26.39 -25.52
N GLN A 32 -14.51 26.00 -26.74
CA GLN A 32 -14.03 24.66 -27.03
C GLN A 32 -12.69 24.39 -26.35
N MET A 33 -11.75 25.33 -26.43
CA MET A 33 -10.46 25.25 -25.72
C MET A 33 -10.67 25.12 -24.20
N GLN A 34 -11.57 25.92 -23.63
CA GLN A 34 -11.92 25.86 -22.20
C GLN A 34 -12.59 24.54 -21.82
N THR A 35 -13.46 24.00 -22.67
CA THR A 35 -14.10 22.68 -22.47
C THR A 35 -13.07 21.56 -22.49
N ILE A 36 -12.11 21.62 -23.41
CA ILE A 36 -11.01 20.66 -23.50
C ILE A 36 -10.09 20.77 -22.28
N ALA A 37 -9.78 21.97 -21.80
CA ALA A 37 -9.01 22.17 -20.58
C ALA A 37 -9.71 21.61 -19.32
N ARG A 38 -11.05 21.67 -19.25
CA ARG A 38 -11.83 20.99 -18.20
C ARG A 38 -11.76 19.47 -18.32
N TRP A 39 -11.78 18.96 -19.55
CA TRP A 39 -11.71 17.53 -19.84
C TRP A 39 -10.34 16.93 -19.52
N THR A 40 -9.24 17.62 -19.85
CA THR A 40 -7.89 17.17 -19.48
C THR A 40 -7.67 17.24 -17.97
N ASN A 41 -8.29 18.21 -17.29
CA ASN A 41 -8.23 18.40 -15.84
C ASN A 41 -6.79 18.44 -15.28
N LEU A 42 -5.86 18.98 -16.08
CA LEU A 42 -4.50 19.31 -15.69
C LEU A 42 -4.43 20.75 -15.16
N SER A 43 -3.35 21.11 -14.46
CA SER A 43 -3.13 22.47 -13.99
C SER A 43 -3.23 23.47 -15.16
N GLU A 44 -2.58 23.15 -16.29
CA GLU A 44 -2.63 23.93 -17.52
C GLU A 44 -2.72 23.03 -18.76
N THR A 45 -3.46 23.51 -19.76
CA THR A 45 -3.58 22.94 -21.10
C THR A 45 -3.25 24.02 -22.12
N THR A 46 -2.46 23.68 -23.12
CA THR A 46 -1.94 24.63 -24.11
C THR A 46 -2.44 24.30 -25.51
N PHE A 47 -2.74 25.35 -26.25
CA PHE A 47 -3.27 25.29 -27.60
C PHE A 47 -2.35 26.10 -28.50
N VAL A 48 -1.63 25.42 -29.38
CA VAL A 48 -0.74 26.04 -30.36
C VAL A 48 -1.60 26.55 -31.52
N VAL A 49 -1.46 27.85 -31.79
CA VAL A 49 -2.18 28.57 -32.83
C VAL A 49 -1.20 29.37 -33.68
N LYS A 50 -1.64 29.88 -34.82
CA LYS A 50 -0.80 30.71 -35.68
C LYS A 50 -0.37 31.99 -34.96
N PRO A 51 0.92 32.36 -35.05
CA PRO A 51 1.38 33.64 -34.54
C PRO A 51 0.82 34.80 -35.35
N THR A 52 0.46 35.87 -34.66
CA THR A 52 0.10 37.14 -35.28
C THR A 52 1.32 38.03 -35.46
N GLU A 53 2.36 37.83 -34.66
CA GLU A 53 3.64 38.53 -34.75
C GLU A 53 4.62 37.78 -35.65
N LYS A 54 5.19 38.46 -36.66
CA LYS A 54 6.13 37.83 -37.62
C LYS A 54 7.43 37.34 -37.00
N THR A 55 7.78 37.85 -35.82
CA THR A 55 9.01 37.51 -35.10
C THR A 55 8.82 36.34 -34.14
N ALA A 56 7.61 35.78 -34.03
CA ALA A 56 7.33 34.62 -33.18
C ALA A 56 7.41 33.32 -34.00
N ASP A 57 8.05 32.30 -33.43
CA ASP A 57 8.15 30.96 -34.03
C ASP A 57 6.84 30.18 -33.89
N TYR A 58 6.09 30.42 -32.80
CA TYR A 58 4.73 29.90 -32.60
C TYR A 58 3.96 30.78 -31.62
N ASN A 59 2.63 30.64 -31.61
CA ASN A 59 1.76 31.27 -30.61
C ASN A 59 1.05 30.20 -29.80
N VAL A 60 0.90 30.45 -28.50
CA VAL A 60 0.24 29.54 -27.57
C VAL A 60 -0.79 30.27 -26.74
N ARG A 61 -1.96 29.64 -26.62
CA ARG A 61 -2.99 30.00 -25.64
C ARG A 61 -2.97 29.00 -24.51
N ILE A 62 -3.02 29.48 -23.27
CA ILE A 62 -2.81 28.68 -22.06
C ILE A 62 -4.08 28.72 -21.23
N PHE A 63 -4.65 27.57 -20.90
CA PHE A 63 -5.91 27.46 -20.17
C PHE A 63 -5.74 26.62 -18.90
N THR A 64 -6.30 27.07 -17.80
CA THR A 64 -6.62 26.23 -16.64
C THR A 64 -8.01 25.60 -16.85
N PRO A 65 -8.49 24.68 -15.99
CA PRO A 65 -9.87 24.21 -16.05
C PRO A 65 -10.93 25.31 -15.87
N ALA A 66 -10.55 26.48 -15.34
CA ALA A 66 -11.46 27.57 -15.03
C ALA A 66 -11.44 28.71 -16.06
N HIS A 67 -10.26 29.17 -16.48
CA HIS A 67 -10.07 30.34 -17.35
C HIS A 67 -8.74 30.30 -18.13
N GLU A 68 -8.61 31.17 -19.14
CA GLU A 68 -7.39 31.40 -19.90
C GLU A 68 -6.38 32.27 -19.14
N LEU A 69 -5.10 31.89 -19.18
CA LEU A 69 -3.98 32.64 -18.60
C LEU A 69 -3.20 33.38 -19.71
N PRO A 70 -2.79 34.64 -19.47
CA PRO A 70 -1.96 35.37 -20.42
C PRO A 70 -0.55 34.76 -20.55
N PHE A 71 -0.04 34.14 -19.48
CA PHE A 71 1.27 33.48 -19.46
C PHE A 71 1.38 32.53 -18.26
N ALA A 72 2.12 31.44 -18.45
CA ALA A 72 2.62 30.60 -17.37
C ALA A 72 3.93 29.90 -17.81
N GLY A 73 4.88 29.78 -16.89
CA GLY A 73 6.25 29.35 -17.20
C GLY A 73 6.37 27.88 -17.59
N HIS A 74 5.81 26.95 -16.81
CA HIS A 74 5.89 25.53 -17.14
C HIS A 74 5.16 25.14 -18.44
N PRO A 75 3.95 25.65 -18.76
CA PRO A 75 3.31 25.34 -20.03
C PRO A 75 4.07 25.94 -21.22
N THR A 76 4.74 27.09 -21.02
CA THR A 76 5.65 27.67 -22.03
C THR A 76 6.80 26.71 -22.36
N LEU A 77 7.47 26.17 -21.33
CA LEU A 77 8.57 25.22 -21.52
C LEU A 77 8.10 23.88 -22.10
N GLY A 78 7.00 23.33 -21.58
CA GLY A 78 6.45 22.06 -22.06
C GLY A 78 5.94 22.13 -23.51
N THR A 79 5.34 23.26 -23.90
CA THR A 79 4.92 23.50 -25.30
C THR A 79 6.12 23.59 -26.23
N CYS A 80 7.14 24.37 -25.85
CA CYS A 80 8.38 24.49 -26.61
C CYS A 80 9.05 23.12 -26.82
N PHE A 81 9.17 22.33 -25.76
CA PHE A 81 9.69 20.96 -25.82
C PHE A 81 8.87 20.07 -26.75
N ALA A 82 7.55 20.06 -26.62
CA ALA A 82 6.67 19.23 -27.45
C ALA A 82 6.78 19.56 -28.95
N LEU A 83 6.89 20.84 -29.29
CA LEU A 83 7.02 21.31 -30.68
C LEU A 83 8.38 20.95 -31.28
N LEU A 84 9.46 21.14 -30.51
CA LEU A 84 10.82 20.75 -30.91
C LEU A 84 10.94 19.26 -31.16
N GLU A 85 10.44 18.43 -30.23
CA GLU A 85 10.51 16.98 -30.33
C GLU A 85 9.67 16.45 -31.50
N SER A 86 8.59 17.18 -31.84
CA SER A 86 7.74 16.85 -32.99
C SER A 86 8.30 17.36 -34.32
N GLY A 87 9.44 18.07 -34.32
CA GLY A 87 10.04 18.67 -35.51
C GLY A 87 9.20 19.79 -36.13
N LEU A 88 8.33 20.43 -35.35
CA LEU A 88 7.43 21.50 -35.82
C LEU A 88 8.07 22.89 -35.76
N ILE A 89 9.08 23.07 -34.91
CA ILE A 89 9.89 24.28 -34.79
C ILE A 89 11.36 23.88 -34.63
N GLU A 90 12.27 24.79 -34.99
CA GLU A 90 13.71 24.62 -34.81
C GLU A 90 14.31 25.88 -34.18
N PRO A 91 15.29 25.76 -33.27
CA PRO A 91 15.89 26.92 -32.63
C PRO A 91 16.81 27.68 -33.58
N GLN A 92 16.63 28.99 -33.67
CA GLN A 92 17.52 29.87 -34.43
C GLN A 92 18.62 30.40 -33.50
N ASN A 93 19.88 29.99 -33.73
CA ASN A 93 21.02 30.33 -32.87
C ASN A 93 20.78 30.00 -31.38
N GLY A 94 20.12 28.87 -31.10
CA GLY A 94 19.77 28.46 -29.74
C GLY A 94 18.64 29.27 -29.11
N ARG A 95 17.82 29.98 -29.89
CA ARG A 95 16.69 30.76 -29.40
C ARG A 95 15.39 30.38 -30.11
N ILE A 96 14.29 30.49 -29.35
CA ILE A 96 12.92 30.35 -29.82
C ILE A 96 12.09 31.48 -29.21
N VAL A 97 11.24 32.10 -30.00
CA VAL A 97 10.35 33.19 -29.58
C VAL A 97 8.92 32.66 -29.58
N GLN A 98 8.36 32.47 -28.39
CA GLN A 98 6.95 32.15 -28.21
C GLN A 98 6.13 33.43 -28.12
N GLN A 99 5.01 33.50 -28.84
CA GLN A 99 3.95 34.47 -28.57
C GLN A 99 2.92 33.87 -27.61
N CYS A 100 2.45 34.65 -26.64
CA CYS A 100 1.28 34.30 -25.81
C CYS A 100 0.53 35.58 -25.38
N GLY A 101 -0.47 35.46 -24.50
CA GLY A 101 -1.26 36.61 -24.01
C GLY A 101 -0.45 37.68 -23.27
N ALA A 102 0.77 37.36 -22.81
CA ALA A 102 1.71 38.31 -22.20
C ALA A 102 2.63 39.02 -23.21
N GLY A 103 2.56 38.68 -24.51
CA GLY A 103 3.42 39.19 -25.57
C GLY A 103 4.47 38.18 -26.03
N LEU A 104 5.63 38.67 -26.46
CA LEU A 104 6.72 37.85 -26.97
C LEU A 104 7.64 37.40 -25.83
N VAL A 105 7.90 36.10 -25.79
CA VAL A 105 8.65 35.43 -24.74
C VAL A 105 9.82 34.67 -25.37
N GLU A 106 11.05 35.08 -25.06
CA GLU A 106 12.27 34.43 -25.56
C GLU A 106 12.65 33.22 -24.68
N ILE A 107 12.83 32.07 -25.33
CA ILE A 107 13.31 30.82 -24.75
C ILE A 107 14.69 30.54 -25.34
N THR A 108 15.73 30.52 -24.51
CA THR A 108 17.09 30.12 -24.91
C THR A 108 17.30 28.64 -24.61
N ILE A 109 17.90 27.92 -25.54
CA ILE A 109 18.10 26.48 -25.49
C ILE A 109 19.60 26.19 -25.57
N GLU A 110 20.13 25.59 -24.51
CA GLU A 110 21.47 25.02 -24.50
C GLU A 110 21.38 23.58 -25.02
N GLN A 111 21.84 23.36 -26.25
CA GLN A 111 21.71 22.08 -26.95
C GLN A 111 22.54 20.97 -26.27
N SER A 112 21.98 19.76 -26.29
CA SER A 112 22.61 18.49 -25.86
C SER A 112 22.41 17.44 -26.96
N GLU A 113 23.10 16.30 -26.88
CA GLU A 113 22.98 15.19 -27.86
C GLU A 113 21.54 14.65 -27.96
N LYS A 114 20.78 14.70 -26.85
CA LYS A 114 19.36 14.37 -26.80
C LYS A 114 18.57 15.59 -26.34
N LEU A 115 17.43 15.86 -26.97
CA LEU A 115 16.55 16.97 -26.59
C LEU A 115 16.07 16.88 -25.13
N ALA A 116 15.88 15.65 -24.62
CA ALA A 116 15.51 15.40 -23.23
C ALA A 116 16.56 15.90 -22.21
N ASP A 117 17.81 16.08 -22.64
CA ASP A 117 18.92 16.55 -21.81
C ASP A 117 19.25 18.03 -22.05
N ALA A 118 18.53 18.70 -22.95
CA ALA A 118 18.73 20.11 -23.26
C ALA A 118 18.25 21.01 -22.11
N LYS A 119 18.95 22.13 -21.87
CA LYS A 119 18.52 23.10 -20.85
C LYS A 119 17.76 24.25 -21.49
N PHE A 120 16.59 24.54 -20.94
CA PHE A 120 15.72 25.62 -21.39
C PHE A 120 15.79 26.77 -20.40
N TRP A 121 15.99 27.97 -20.93
CA TRP A 121 16.06 29.21 -20.16
C TRP A 121 14.97 30.14 -20.64
N LEU A 122 14.20 30.66 -19.71
CA LEU A 122 13.08 31.56 -19.97
C LEU A 122 13.33 32.87 -19.24
N LYS A 123 13.17 33.99 -19.94
CA LYS A 123 13.08 35.29 -19.27
C LYS A 123 11.63 35.56 -18.91
N LEU A 124 11.34 35.78 -17.62
CA LEU A 124 9.99 36.12 -17.17
C LEU A 124 9.57 37.49 -17.75
N PRO A 125 8.37 37.60 -18.33
CA PRO A 125 7.90 38.84 -18.96
C PRO A 125 7.55 39.93 -17.93
N TYR A 126 7.29 39.56 -16.67
CA TYR A 126 6.95 40.45 -15.56
C TYR A 126 7.87 40.17 -14.36
N HIS A 127 8.40 41.22 -13.72
CA HIS A 127 8.97 41.13 -12.38
C HIS A 127 8.84 42.50 -11.69
N VAL A 128 7.68 42.78 -11.10
CA VAL A 128 7.53 43.97 -10.24
C VAL A 128 7.68 43.52 -8.79
N VAL A 129 8.66 44.09 -8.09
CA VAL A 129 8.83 43.89 -6.65
C VAL A 129 8.19 45.06 -5.93
N SER A 130 7.26 44.79 -5.03
CA SER A 130 6.59 45.80 -4.20
C SER A 130 6.80 45.52 -2.71
N PRO A 131 6.91 46.57 -1.87
CA PRO A 131 6.95 46.41 -0.43
C PRO A 131 5.60 45.91 0.11
N VAL A 132 5.64 45.27 1.28
CA VAL A 132 4.46 44.72 1.98
C VAL A 132 4.21 45.56 3.24
N GLY A 133 2.95 45.93 3.51
CA GLY A 133 2.61 46.77 4.65
C GLY A 133 2.77 46.09 6.02
N GLU A 134 2.85 46.88 7.09
CA GLU A 134 2.98 46.34 8.46
C GLU A 134 1.78 45.49 8.90
N GLU A 135 0.56 45.88 8.49
CA GLU A 135 -0.68 45.11 8.74
C GLU A 135 -0.65 43.75 8.04
N GLU A 136 -0.23 43.73 6.77
CA GLU A 136 -0.06 42.52 5.97
C GLU A 136 0.92 41.54 6.62
N ILE A 137 2.06 42.05 7.08
CA ILE A 137 3.09 41.27 7.79
C ILE A 137 2.54 40.71 9.11
N ALA A 138 1.79 41.50 9.87
CA ALA A 138 1.21 41.07 11.14
C ALA A 138 0.16 39.96 10.96
N ASP A 139 -0.69 40.06 9.93
CA ASP A 139 -1.66 39.04 9.58
C ASP A 139 -0.97 37.75 9.09
N LEU A 140 0.07 37.88 8.25
CA LEU A 140 0.84 36.74 7.76
C LEU A 140 1.50 35.97 8.91
N LYS A 141 2.14 36.67 9.86
CA LYS A 141 2.75 36.07 11.04
C LYS A 141 1.76 35.28 11.88
N ARG A 142 0.55 35.81 12.07
CA ARG A 142 -0.53 35.15 12.81
C ARG A 142 -0.98 33.86 12.12
N VAL A 143 -1.18 33.91 10.80
CA VAL A 143 -1.64 32.77 10.00
C VAL A 143 -0.57 31.68 9.88
N LEU A 144 0.69 32.06 9.71
CA LEU A 144 1.82 31.12 9.63
C LEU A 144 2.35 30.65 11.00
N GLN A 145 1.91 31.29 12.08
CA GLN A 145 2.39 31.08 13.45
C GLN A 145 3.91 31.30 13.56
N LEU A 146 4.38 32.44 13.05
CA LEU A 146 5.79 32.84 13.02
C LEU A 146 6.00 34.18 13.71
N ASP A 147 7.06 34.29 14.52
CA ASP A 147 7.37 35.53 15.25
C ASP A 147 8.20 36.52 14.41
N THR A 148 9.12 36.00 13.60
CA THR A 148 10.07 36.80 12.80
C THR A 148 10.32 36.19 11.43
N PHE A 149 10.75 37.05 10.50
CA PHE A 149 11.27 36.68 9.18
C PHE A 149 12.75 37.12 9.12
N VAL A 150 13.55 36.46 8.29
CA VAL A 150 14.98 36.80 8.15
C VAL A 150 15.15 38.18 7.51
N GLU A 151 14.42 38.39 6.42
CA GLU A 151 14.36 39.66 5.69
C GLU A 151 12.91 40.14 5.61
N GLN A 152 12.71 41.40 5.20
CA GLN A 152 11.37 41.95 5.00
C GLN A 152 10.62 41.18 3.90
N PRO A 153 9.37 40.72 4.14
CA PRO A 153 8.52 40.17 3.10
C PRO A 153 8.37 41.14 1.93
N ILE A 154 8.41 40.61 0.72
CA ILE A 154 8.14 41.38 -0.50
C ILE A 154 7.07 40.67 -1.32
N LEU A 155 6.30 41.46 -2.08
CA LEU A 155 5.38 40.94 -3.06
C LEU A 155 6.08 40.94 -4.43
N VAL A 156 6.16 39.77 -5.05
CA VAL A 156 6.70 39.63 -6.41
C VAL A 156 5.55 39.36 -7.38
N ASP A 157 5.41 40.22 -8.37
CA ASP A 157 4.48 40.06 -9.48
C ASP A 157 5.24 39.54 -10.71
N ASP A 158 5.07 38.25 -11.01
CA ASP A 158 5.59 37.58 -12.20
C ASP A 158 4.45 37.06 -13.11
N GLY A 159 3.27 37.69 -13.00
CA GLY A 159 1.99 37.24 -13.53
C GLY A 159 1.02 36.95 -12.38
N PRO A 160 1.21 35.84 -11.63
CA PRO A 160 0.66 35.68 -10.29
C PRO A 160 1.45 36.52 -9.26
N LYS A 161 0.76 37.01 -8.23
CA LYS A 161 1.37 37.82 -7.17
C LYS A 161 1.79 36.95 -5.99
N TRP A 162 3.07 36.68 -5.83
CA TRP A 162 3.62 35.83 -4.78
C TRP A 162 4.20 36.65 -3.63
N LEU A 163 3.58 36.54 -2.46
CA LEU A 163 4.15 37.08 -1.24
C LEU A 163 5.28 36.16 -0.80
N THR A 164 6.52 36.63 -0.85
CA THR A 164 7.70 35.79 -0.66
C THR A 164 8.39 36.11 0.65
N ILE A 165 8.67 35.08 1.46
CA ILE A 165 9.29 35.21 2.77
C ILE A 165 10.43 34.22 2.97
N GLN A 166 11.42 34.64 3.75
CA GLN A 166 12.51 33.80 4.24
C GLN A 166 12.36 33.56 5.75
N VAL A 167 12.45 32.29 6.16
CA VAL A 167 12.57 31.88 7.57
C VAL A 167 14.00 31.41 7.87
N PRO A 168 14.44 31.44 9.15
CA PRO A 168 15.81 31.12 9.58
C PRO A 168 16.44 29.87 8.95
N ASP A 169 15.71 28.76 8.88
CA ASP A 169 16.22 27.50 8.36
C ASP A 169 15.15 26.63 7.67
N GLY A 170 15.61 25.67 6.87
CA GLY A 170 14.74 24.75 6.14
C GLY A 170 13.89 23.83 7.03
N GLU A 171 14.33 23.50 8.25
CA GLU A 171 13.52 22.72 9.19
C GLU A 171 12.34 23.52 9.74
N GLN A 172 12.48 24.84 9.89
CA GLN A 172 11.37 25.71 10.26
C GLN A 172 10.31 25.77 9.15
N VAL A 173 10.71 25.83 7.88
CA VAL A 173 9.78 25.76 6.73
C VAL A 173 8.89 24.52 6.81
N LYS A 174 9.48 23.36 7.16
CA LYS A 174 8.78 22.08 7.30
C LYS A 174 7.78 22.05 8.46
N LYS A 175 8.02 22.82 9.53
CA LYS A 175 7.18 22.85 10.74
C LYS A 175 5.97 23.76 10.60
N ILE A 176 5.96 24.70 9.65
CA ILE A 176 4.84 25.63 9.44
C ILE A 176 3.56 24.84 9.11
N ARG A 177 2.49 25.10 9.86
CA ARG A 177 1.16 24.51 9.68
C ARG A 177 0.14 25.67 9.61
N PRO A 178 -0.03 26.28 8.43
CA PRO A 178 -0.84 27.48 8.31
C PRO A 178 -2.33 27.13 8.34
N ASP A 179 -3.15 28.01 8.91
CA ASP A 179 -4.60 27.94 8.74
C ASP A 179 -4.95 28.30 7.29
N MET A 180 -5.22 27.28 6.48
CA MET A 180 -5.46 27.46 5.03
C MET A 180 -6.70 28.29 4.73
N ALA A 181 -7.72 28.27 5.60
CA ALA A 181 -8.93 29.07 5.41
C ALA A 181 -8.64 30.55 5.70
N GLN A 182 -7.86 30.85 6.75
CA GLN A 182 -7.42 32.21 7.02
C GLN A 182 -6.43 32.71 5.96
N LEU A 183 -5.49 31.86 5.52
CA LEU A 183 -4.54 32.17 4.46
C LEU A 183 -5.28 32.55 3.16
N SER A 184 -6.30 31.79 2.80
CA SER A 184 -7.17 32.13 1.65
C SER A 184 -7.83 33.49 1.79
N ARG A 185 -8.37 33.83 2.97
CA ARG A 185 -9.04 35.13 3.21
C ARG A 185 -8.07 36.31 3.13
N ILE A 186 -6.86 36.18 3.70
CA ILE A 186 -5.88 37.27 3.65
C ILE A 186 -5.27 37.40 2.25
N SER A 187 -5.06 36.29 1.53
CA SER A 187 -4.66 36.33 0.12
C SER A 187 -5.69 37.05 -0.74
N GLU A 188 -6.99 36.84 -0.51
CA GLU A 188 -8.06 37.57 -1.19
C GLU A 188 -8.06 39.06 -0.81
N LYS A 189 -8.00 39.37 0.50
CA LYS A 189 -7.97 40.74 1.03
C LYS A 189 -6.85 41.59 0.41
N TYR A 190 -5.65 41.02 0.28
CA TYR A 190 -4.45 41.73 -0.17
C TYR A 190 -4.09 41.48 -1.64
N GLY A 191 -4.90 40.72 -2.37
CA GLY A 191 -4.70 40.43 -3.79
C GLY A 191 -3.46 39.57 -4.08
N TRP A 192 -3.09 38.67 -3.17
CA TRP A 192 -2.02 37.71 -3.36
C TRP A 192 -2.54 36.48 -4.08
N SER A 193 -1.73 35.96 -5.00
CA SER A 193 -1.97 34.65 -5.60
C SER A 193 -1.55 33.50 -4.70
N GLY A 194 -0.55 33.73 -3.85
CA GLY A 194 -0.09 32.76 -2.87
C GLY A 194 1.09 33.29 -2.06
N VAL A 195 1.59 32.45 -1.15
CA VAL A 195 2.74 32.73 -0.29
C VAL A 195 3.86 31.74 -0.57
N GLY A 196 5.03 32.23 -0.99
CA GLY A 196 6.27 31.47 -1.13
C GLY A 196 7.11 31.55 0.13
N ILE A 197 7.41 30.42 0.77
CA ILE A 197 8.12 30.34 2.05
C ILE A 197 9.37 29.50 1.87
N PHE A 198 10.54 30.07 2.16
CA PHE A 198 11.80 29.33 2.03
C PHE A 198 12.76 29.51 3.22
N GLY A 199 13.68 28.57 3.37
CA GLY A 199 14.70 28.57 4.42
C GLY A 199 15.91 27.71 4.04
N TRP A 200 17.10 28.09 4.51
CA TRP A 200 18.35 27.42 4.14
C TRP A 200 18.68 26.25 5.07
N TYR A 201 19.31 25.23 4.49
CA TYR A 201 20.04 24.19 5.21
C TYR A 201 21.52 24.55 5.33
N GLN A 202 22.20 23.95 6.31
CA GLN A 202 23.64 24.15 6.51
C GLN A 202 24.50 23.67 5.32
N ASP A 203 23.99 22.73 4.52
CA ASP A 203 24.67 22.19 3.33
C ASP A 203 24.48 23.06 2.06
N GLY A 204 23.84 24.23 2.19
CA GLY A 204 23.58 25.16 1.09
C GLY A 204 22.38 24.80 0.22
N LYS A 205 21.59 23.79 0.59
CA LYS A 205 20.26 23.55 0.01
C LYS A 205 19.22 24.48 0.65
N MET A 206 18.09 24.63 -0.02
CA MET A 206 16.96 25.44 0.45
C MET A 206 15.67 24.63 0.38
N GLU A 207 14.90 24.64 1.47
CA GLU A 207 13.54 24.13 1.52
C GLU A 207 12.59 25.24 1.04
N LEU A 208 11.65 24.93 0.14
CA LEU A 208 10.65 25.87 -0.39
C LEU A 208 9.25 25.27 -0.34
N ARG A 209 8.26 26.08 0.06
CA ARG A 209 6.82 25.78 0.00
C ARG A 209 6.06 26.94 -0.66
N ASN A 210 5.15 26.63 -1.59
CA ASN A 210 4.29 27.63 -2.21
C ASN A 210 2.83 27.33 -1.87
N LEU A 211 2.17 28.23 -1.14
CA LEU A 211 0.80 28.04 -0.63
C LEU A 211 -0.17 28.95 -1.37
N ALA A 212 -1.19 28.41 -2.04
CA ALA A 212 -2.14 29.20 -2.85
C ALA A 212 -3.62 28.79 -2.66
N PRO A 213 -4.11 28.67 -1.40
CA PRO A 213 -5.42 28.09 -1.12
C PRO A 213 -6.60 28.83 -1.75
N LEU A 214 -6.46 30.13 -2.05
CA LEU A 214 -7.48 30.96 -2.72
C LEU A 214 -7.90 30.38 -4.08
N TYR A 215 -6.98 29.74 -4.80
CA TYR A 215 -7.25 29.15 -6.12
C TYR A 215 -7.55 27.64 -6.06
N GLY A 216 -7.91 27.13 -4.88
CA GLY A 216 -8.20 25.70 -4.68
C GLY A 216 -6.96 24.81 -4.70
N VAL A 217 -5.77 25.41 -4.57
CA VAL A 217 -4.45 24.76 -4.52
C VAL A 217 -3.85 24.99 -3.13
N PRO A 218 -4.10 24.12 -2.14
CA PRO A 218 -3.61 24.33 -0.78
C PRO A 218 -2.08 24.55 -0.73
N GLU A 219 -1.33 23.77 -1.51
CA GLU A 219 0.12 23.88 -1.64
C GLU A 219 0.54 23.36 -3.02
N ASP A 220 1.27 24.18 -3.80
CA ASP A 220 1.86 23.82 -5.09
C ASP A 220 3.36 23.50 -4.95
N PRO A 221 3.73 22.23 -5.09
CA PRO A 221 5.11 21.76 -4.97
C PRO A 221 6.06 22.21 -6.07
N ALA A 222 5.53 22.44 -7.27
CA ALA A 222 6.30 22.65 -8.49
C ALA A 222 5.86 23.94 -9.17
N CYS A 223 5.53 24.94 -8.34
CA CYS A 223 5.09 26.24 -8.79
C CYS A 223 6.25 27.02 -9.41
N GLY A 224 6.34 27.02 -10.74
CA GLY A 224 7.37 27.75 -11.47
C GLY A 224 7.41 29.24 -11.13
N SER A 225 6.24 29.89 -10.99
CA SER A 225 6.15 31.30 -10.59
C SER A 225 6.51 31.50 -9.11
N GLY A 226 6.08 30.63 -8.20
CA GLY A 226 6.45 30.72 -6.78
C GLY A 226 7.96 30.55 -6.56
N SER A 227 8.59 29.61 -7.28
CA SER A 227 10.05 29.46 -7.29
C SER A 227 10.77 30.63 -7.98
N GLY A 228 10.18 31.20 -9.05
CA GLY A 228 10.67 32.41 -9.71
C GLY A 228 10.65 33.63 -8.78
N ALA A 229 9.59 33.77 -7.98
CA ALA A 229 9.45 34.80 -6.97
C ALA A 229 10.54 34.69 -5.89
N VAL A 230 10.90 33.47 -5.47
CA VAL A 230 12.03 33.23 -4.55
C VAL A 230 13.36 33.59 -5.19
N GLY A 231 13.56 33.27 -6.46
CA GLY A 231 14.74 33.72 -7.21
C GLY A 231 14.84 35.25 -7.26
N THR A 232 13.72 35.93 -7.46
CA THR A 232 13.62 37.40 -7.47
C THR A 232 13.88 37.98 -6.08
N PHE A 233 13.36 37.36 -5.01
CA PHE A 233 13.63 37.71 -3.63
C PHE A 233 15.12 37.65 -3.30
N LEU A 234 15.76 36.54 -3.65
CA LEU A 234 17.20 36.37 -3.44
C LEU A 234 18.01 37.39 -4.26
N ALA A 235 17.59 37.70 -5.50
CA ALA A 235 18.23 38.74 -6.30
C ALA A 235 18.08 40.13 -5.69
N HIS A 236 16.92 40.44 -5.11
CA HIS A 236 16.61 41.71 -4.47
C HIS A 236 17.51 41.97 -3.25
N TYR A 237 17.68 40.98 -2.37
CA TYR A 237 18.45 41.14 -1.12
C TYR A 237 19.93 40.76 -1.23
N SER A 238 20.27 39.79 -2.08
CA SER A 238 21.61 39.17 -2.14
C SER A 238 22.33 39.30 -3.49
N GLY A 239 21.77 40.05 -4.45
CA GLY A 239 22.32 40.23 -5.79
C GLY A 239 22.11 39.03 -6.74
N PRO A 240 22.46 39.15 -8.02
CA PRO A 240 22.20 38.13 -9.03
C PRO A 240 22.88 36.80 -8.67
N ARG A 241 22.08 35.72 -8.61
CA ARG A 241 22.53 34.36 -8.31
C ARG A 241 21.92 33.38 -9.32
N THR A 242 22.64 32.30 -9.60
CA THR A 242 22.10 31.15 -10.33
C THR A 242 21.62 30.12 -9.32
N ALA A 243 20.32 29.86 -9.30
CA ALA A 243 19.72 28.79 -8.51
C ALA A 243 19.23 27.68 -9.44
N THR A 244 19.54 26.42 -9.09
CA THR A 244 18.97 25.26 -9.76
C THR A 244 17.82 24.74 -8.91
N VAL A 245 16.64 24.63 -9.52
CA VAL A 245 15.48 24.00 -8.93
C VAL A 245 15.51 22.52 -9.29
N GLN A 246 15.52 21.63 -8.30
CA GLN A 246 15.41 20.19 -8.52
C GLN A 246 14.23 19.65 -7.71
N GLN A 247 13.28 19.00 -8.39
CA GLN A 247 12.14 18.39 -7.72
C GLN A 247 12.61 17.17 -6.91
N GLY A 248 12.34 17.17 -5.60
CA GLY A 248 12.50 15.99 -4.74
C GLY A 248 11.39 14.98 -5.01
N GLY A 249 11.63 13.71 -4.67
CA GLY A 249 10.79 12.55 -5.02
C GLY A 249 9.29 12.64 -4.68
N LEU A 250 8.55 11.69 -5.25
CA LEU A 250 7.10 11.65 -5.31
C LEU A 250 6.53 10.84 -4.14
N GLY A 251 5.75 11.48 -3.26
CA GLY A 251 4.82 10.80 -2.35
C GLY A 251 3.43 10.72 -2.98
N LEU A 252 3.02 9.55 -3.46
CA LEU A 252 1.72 9.33 -4.10
C LEU A 252 0.67 8.92 -3.04
N ARG A 253 -0.19 9.86 -2.63
CA ARG A 253 -1.41 9.55 -1.88
C ARG A 253 -2.54 9.25 -2.86
N ILE A 254 -2.93 7.98 -3.01
CA ILE A 254 -4.17 7.63 -3.71
C ILE A 254 -5.32 7.62 -2.69
N GLY A 255 -6.27 8.54 -2.84
CA GLY A 255 -7.54 8.54 -2.11
C GLY A 255 -7.77 9.70 -1.15
N SER A 256 -7.58 10.93 -1.60
CA SER A 256 -8.31 12.16 -1.22
C SER A 256 -7.50 13.35 -1.75
N ARG A 257 -8.20 14.40 -2.17
CA ARG A 257 -7.66 15.66 -2.68
C ARG A 257 -6.35 16.09 -1.99
N TRP A 258 -5.34 16.40 -2.83
CA TRP A 258 -4.10 17.15 -2.56
C TRP A 258 -3.12 16.56 -1.52
N GLY A 259 -2.10 15.83 -2.00
CA GLY A 259 -0.87 15.54 -1.25
C GLY A 259 0.19 16.59 -1.50
N SER A 260 0.85 17.09 -0.45
CA SER A 260 1.96 18.04 -0.52
C SER A 260 3.18 17.37 -1.16
N ARG A 261 3.52 17.69 -2.40
CA ARG A 261 4.85 17.39 -2.97
C ARG A 261 5.83 18.52 -2.52
N ARG A 262 7.15 18.30 -2.50
CA ARG A 262 8.13 19.30 -2.02
C ARG A 262 9.30 19.50 -2.99
N LEU A 263 9.90 20.69 -2.95
CA LEU A 263 10.94 21.13 -3.86
C LEU A 263 12.24 21.42 -3.09
N HIS A 264 13.38 20.94 -3.60
CA HIS A 264 14.69 21.28 -3.07
C HIS A 264 15.44 22.14 -4.08
N MET A 265 15.85 23.35 -3.67
CA MET A 265 16.65 24.25 -4.51
C MET A 265 18.11 24.25 -4.05
N ARG A 266 19.06 24.27 -4.99
CA ARG A 266 20.50 24.41 -4.71
C ARG A 266 21.02 25.68 -5.39
N ALA A 267 21.58 26.62 -4.62
CA ALA A 267 22.24 27.80 -5.16
C ALA A 267 23.75 27.58 -5.26
N GLY A 268 24.32 27.82 -6.45
CA GLY A 268 25.76 27.77 -6.67
C GLY A 268 26.40 29.16 -6.59
N VAL A 269 27.54 29.27 -5.92
CA VAL A 269 28.45 30.44 -6.01
C VAL A 269 29.18 30.36 -7.37
N PRO A 270 29.47 31.47 -8.07
CA PRO A 270 30.15 31.41 -9.37
C PRO A 270 31.57 30.87 -9.18
N ARG A 271 31.87 29.69 -9.71
CA ARG A 271 33.27 29.23 -9.88
C ARG A 271 33.82 29.80 -11.18
N VAL A 272 34.75 30.74 -11.04
CA VAL A 272 35.69 31.11 -12.09
C VAL A 272 36.45 29.85 -12.52
N TRP A 273 36.33 29.45 -13.77
CA TRP A 273 37.12 28.35 -14.34
C TRP A 273 38.43 28.89 -14.94
N PRO A 274 39.53 28.14 -14.80
CA PRO A 274 40.15 27.66 -16.01
C PRO A 274 40.49 26.16 -15.97
N LYS A 275 40.22 25.54 -17.13
CA LYS A 275 40.89 24.39 -17.76
C LYS A 275 40.65 22.97 -17.19
N ARG A 276 39.85 22.24 -17.97
CA ARG A 276 39.96 20.81 -18.38
C ARG A 276 39.90 19.73 -17.30
N ALA A 277 38.81 18.96 -17.29
CA ALA A 277 38.82 17.53 -17.67
C ALA A 277 37.37 16.98 -17.71
N LYS A 278 37.08 16.19 -18.75
CA LYS A 278 35.84 15.41 -18.96
C LYS A 278 35.88 14.12 -18.14
N VAL A 279 34.73 13.64 -17.64
CA VAL A 279 34.38 12.20 -17.64
C VAL A 279 32.87 12.04 -17.88
N GLN A 280 32.61 10.97 -18.62
CA GLN A 280 31.48 10.51 -19.40
C GLN A 280 30.56 9.61 -18.56
N LEU A 281 29.26 9.62 -18.83
CA LEU A 281 28.26 8.74 -18.21
C LEU A 281 27.40 8.17 -19.33
N THR A 282 27.25 6.85 -19.42
CA THR A 282 26.25 6.23 -20.30
C THR A 282 25.75 4.92 -19.70
N VAL A 283 24.49 4.98 -19.25
CA VAL A 283 23.39 4.00 -19.39
C VAL A 283 23.61 2.61 -18.78
N GLY A 284 22.72 2.03 -17.98
CA GLY A 284 21.33 2.36 -17.66
C GLY A 284 20.64 1.09 -17.13
N ALA A 285 19.32 1.21 -16.96
CA ALA A 285 18.35 0.16 -16.65
C ALA A 285 18.37 -0.37 -15.20
N LEU A 286 17.45 0.26 -14.45
CA LEU A 286 16.78 -0.28 -13.29
C LEU A 286 16.29 -1.72 -13.53
N PHE A 287 16.31 -2.55 -12.49
CA PHE A 287 15.23 -3.50 -12.26
C PHE A 287 14.91 -3.43 -10.76
N ALA A 288 13.64 -3.13 -10.50
CA ALA A 288 13.06 -2.98 -9.17
C ALA A 288 12.92 -4.35 -8.50
N GLY A 289 13.03 -4.35 -7.17
CA GLY A 289 12.99 -5.56 -6.35
C GLY A 289 12.97 -5.20 -4.86
N SER A 290 11.86 -4.56 -4.48
CA SER A 290 11.40 -4.20 -3.13
C SER A 290 11.76 -5.18 -2.02
N VAL A 291 12.19 -4.76 -0.82
CA VAL A 291 11.46 -4.38 0.44
C VAL A 291 12.57 -4.50 1.50
N ALA A 292 12.85 -3.59 2.42
CA ALA A 292 12.10 -3.01 3.51
C ALA A 292 12.44 -3.51 4.97
N PHE A 293 13.55 -3.06 5.61
CA PHE A 293 13.66 -2.66 7.05
C PHE A 293 14.19 -3.48 8.27
N ALA A 294 14.79 -2.66 9.14
CA ALA A 294 15.64 -2.92 10.29
C ALA A 294 14.94 -2.80 11.67
N ALA A 295 15.60 -3.42 12.66
CA ALA A 295 15.84 -3.00 14.05
C ALA A 295 14.71 -2.53 15.00
N ILE A 296 14.86 -2.92 16.27
CA ILE A 296 15.10 -2.08 17.47
C ILE A 296 15.10 -3.09 18.64
N ALA A 297 16.25 -3.60 19.07
CA ALA A 297 17.25 -3.00 19.96
C ALA A 297 16.84 -3.00 21.44
N GLY A 298 17.65 -3.70 22.24
CA GLY A 298 17.75 -3.46 23.68
C GLY A 298 17.65 -4.70 24.56
N HIS A 299 18.66 -5.58 24.57
CA HIS A 299 19.76 -5.50 25.54
C HIS A 299 20.74 -6.65 25.26
N GLY A 300 22.02 -6.36 25.43
CA GLY A 300 23.13 -7.16 24.94
C GLY A 300 23.13 -8.59 25.47
N ASP A 301 23.49 -9.50 24.58
CA ASP A 301 24.65 -10.37 24.77
C ASP A 301 24.98 -11.01 23.42
N HIS A 302 26.28 -11.04 23.08
CA HIS A 302 26.79 -11.74 21.91
C HIS A 302 26.44 -13.22 22.01
N ILE A 303 25.45 -13.70 21.25
CA ILE A 303 25.20 -15.14 21.11
C ILE A 303 25.91 -15.62 19.85
N ARG A 304 27.10 -16.21 20.06
CA ARG A 304 27.77 -17.04 19.05
C ARG A 304 26.89 -18.25 18.74
N LEU A 305 26.53 -18.43 17.47
CA LEU A 305 25.97 -19.68 16.98
C LEU A 305 27.07 -20.75 17.00
N ASP A 306 27.07 -21.55 18.06
CA ASP A 306 27.96 -22.70 18.20
C ASP A 306 27.40 -23.86 17.37
N THR A 307 27.78 -23.92 16.09
CA THR A 307 27.74 -25.15 15.30
C THR A 307 28.98 -25.23 14.42
N ALA A 308 29.98 -25.97 14.91
CA ALA A 308 31.08 -26.48 14.12
C ALA A 308 30.53 -27.32 12.94
N ARG A 309 30.45 -26.72 11.76
CA ARG A 309 30.53 -27.44 10.49
C ARG A 309 31.95 -27.26 9.96
N GLN A 310 32.60 -28.37 9.59
CA GLN A 310 33.95 -28.45 9.03
C GLN A 310 34.02 -27.85 7.61
N GLY A 311 33.73 -26.55 7.50
CA GLY A 311 34.06 -25.75 6.32
C GLY A 311 35.42 -25.08 6.52
N ARG A 312 36.11 -24.77 5.42
CA ARG A 312 37.34 -23.98 5.47
C ARG A 312 37.01 -22.58 6.00
N GLU A 313 37.80 -22.07 6.93
CA GLU A 313 37.70 -20.67 7.37
C GLU A 313 37.97 -19.73 6.20
N ILE A 314 37.04 -18.83 5.92
CA ILE A 314 37.12 -17.88 4.80
C ILE A 314 37.45 -16.49 5.36
N THR A 315 38.47 -15.81 4.83
CA THR A 315 38.79 -14.44 5.27
C THR A 315 37.95 -13.41 4.50
N ILE A 316 37.88 -12.17 5.01
CA ILE A 316 37.19 -11.07 4.33
C ILE A 316 37.77 -10.83 2.93
N GLU A 317 39.10 -10.87 2.79
CA GLU A 317 39.75 -10.68 1.48
C GLU A 317 39.45 -11.82 0.50
N GLU A 318 39.26 -13.04 1.01
CA GLU A 318 38.90 -14.18 0.18
C GLU A 318 37.44 -14.10 -0.27
N LEU A 319 36.52 -13.70 0.62
CA LEU A 319 35.14 -13.40 0.26
C LEU A 319 35.05 -12.30 -0.82
N GLN A 320 35.77 -11.19 -0.64
CA GLN A 320 35.70 -10.02 -1.54
C GLN A 320 36.27 -10.25 -2.93
N LYS A 321 37.04 -11.32 -3.16
CA LYS A 321 37.48 -11.71 -4.51
C LYS A 321 36.36 -12.29 -5.35
N HIS A 322 35.33 -12.82 -4.70
CA HIS A 322 34.21 -13.51 -5.34
C HIS A 322 33.01 -12.55 -5.40
N ASP A 323 33.22 -11.38 -6.02
CA ASP A 323 32.26 -10.27 -6.10
C ASP A 323 31.56 -10.15 -7.47
N ASN A 324 31.79 -11.11 -8.38
CA ASN A 324 31.30 -11.07 -9.75
C ASN A 324 31.18 -12.50 -10.36
N GLU A 325 30.57 -12.63 -11.54
CA GLU A 325 30.35 -13.95 -12.18
C GLU A 325 31.63 -14.62 -12.69
N GLU A 326 32.68 -13.86 -13.03
CA GLU A 326 33.93 -14.41 -13.56
C GLU A 326 34.77 -15.06 -12.45
N ASP A 327 34.81 -14.43 -11.28
CA ASP A 327 35.57 -14.89 -10.11
C ASP A 327 34.73 -15.79 -9.17
N GLY A 328 33.42 -15.93 -9.42
CA GLY A 328 32.46 -16.64 -8.57
C GLY A 328 31.72 -15.71 -7.62
N VAL A 329 30.48 -16.04 -7.26
CA VAL A 329 29.61 -15.16 -6.46
C VAL A 329 29.42 -15.73 -5.06
N TRP A 330 30.19 -15.21 -4.12
CA TRP A 330 30.11 -15.61 -2.71
C TRP A 330 29.46 -14.53 -1.87
N VAL A 331 28.68 -14.94 -0.87
CA VAL A 331 27.96 -14.03 0.03
C VAL A 331 28.08 -14.52 1.47
N CYS A 332 28.38 -13.61 2.40
CA CYS A 332 28.31 -13.91 3.83
C CYS A 332 26.87 -13.68 4.35
N ILE A 333 26.31 -14.68 5.03
CA ILE A 333 24.99 -14.61 5.65
C ILE A 333 25.06 -15.23 7.04
N ASN A 334 24.77 -14.43 8.06
CA ASN A 334 24.79 -14.80 9.47
C ASN A 334 26.13 -15.42 9.92
N GLY A 335 27.25 -14.90 9.39
CA GLY A 335 28.61 -15.34 9.72
C GLY A 335 29.09 -16.60 8.98
N LEU A 336 28.31 -17.12 8.03
CA LEU A 336 28.68 -18.23 7.15
C LEU A 336 28.79 -17.75 5.70
N VAL A 337 29.80 -18.21 4.98
CA VAL A 337 30.02 -17.90 3.57
C VAL A 337 29.40 -18.98 2.68
N TYR A 338 28.63 -18.55 1.69
CA TYR A 338 27.98 -19.41 0.71
C TYR A 338 28.46 -19.10 -0.70
N ASP A 339 28.73 -20.15 -1.49
CA ASP A 339 28.91 -20.05 -2.93
C ASP A 339 27.54 -20.13 -3.61
N LEU A 340 27.09 -19.01 -4.18
CA LEU A 340 25.80 -18.87 -4.83
C LEU A 340 25.91 -18.78 -6.36
N THR A 341 27.10 -19.02 -6.92
CA THR A 341 27.37 -18.87 -8.36
C THR A 341 26.38 -19.65 -9.22
N ASP A 342 26.22 -20.94 -8.95
CA ASP A 342 25.29 -21.80 -9.71
C ASP A 342 23.81 -21.54 -9.37
N PHE A 343 23.55 -20.85 -8.26
CA PHE A 343 22.20 -20.56 -7.76
C PHE A 343 21.62 -19.27 -8.34
N LEU A 344 22.45 -18.38 -8.90
CA LEU A 344 22.05 -17.13 -9.54
C LEU A 344 20.83 -17.26 -10.48
N PRO A 345 20.81 -18.17 -11.49
CA PRO A 345 19.69 -18.28 -12.42
C PRO A 345 18.45 -18.92 -11.80
N MET A 346 18.60 -19.61 -10.66
CA MET A 346 17.52 -20.31 -9.96
C MET A 346 16.89 -19.48 -8.83
N HIS A 347 17.51 -18.35 -8.47
CA HIS A 347 17.02 -17.51 -7.38
C HIS A 347 15.70 -16.83 -7.76
N PRO A 348 14.60 -17.06 -7.02
CA PRO A 348 13.28 -16.49 -7.34
C PRO A 348 13.23 -14.96 -7.31
N GLY A 349 14.14 -14.31 -6.57
CA GLY A 349 14.29 -12.84 -6.55
C GLY A 349 15.21 -12.29 -7.65
N GLY A 350 15.62 -13.13 -8.62
CA GLY A 350 16.52 -12.81 -9.71
C GLY A 350 18.01 -12.82 -9.32
N ALA A 351 18.89 -12.99 -10.31
CA ALA A 351 20.35 -13.04 -10.12
C ALA A 351 20.94 -11.70 -9.63
N LYS A 352 20.35 -10.58 -10.08
CA LYS A 352 20.86 -9.22 -9.84
C LYS A 352 21.00 -8.86 -8.35
N VAL A 353 20.09 -9.33 -7.49
CA VAL A 353 20.16 -9.05 -6.05
C VAL A 353 21.31 -9.80 -5.39
N ILE A 354 21.54 -11.06 -5.76
CA ILE A 354 22.67 -11.83 -5.23
C ILE A 354 23.99 -11.19 -5.71
N LEU A 355 24.06 -10.80 -6.99
CA LEU A 355 25.21 -10.11 -7.56
C LEU A 355 25.51 -8.77 -6.86
N HIS A 356 24.47 -8.02 -6.47
CA HIS A 356 24.67 -6.77 -5.73
C HIS A 356 25.41 -6.98 -4.40
N TYR A 357 25.17 -8.13 -3.76
CA TYR A 357 25.76 -8.49 -2.47
C TYR A 357 26.93 -9.48 -2.58
N ALA A 358 27.39 -9.76 -3.80
CA ALA A 358 28.59 -10.57 -4.04
C ALA A 358 29.80 -9.95 -3.33
N GLY A 359 30.59 -10.79 -2.66
CA GLY A 359 31.73 -10.39 -1.84
C GLY A 359 31.38 -9.63 -0.55
N LYS A 360 30.09 -9.54 -0.17
CA LYS A 360 29.63 -8.75 0.99
C LYS A 360 28.88 -9.59 2.02
N ASP A 361 28.64 -9.00 3.19
CA ASP A 361 27.70 -9.53 4.17
C ASP A 361 26.27 -9.07 3.83
N ALA A 362 25.44 -10.03 3.41
CA ALA A 362 24.04 -9.83 3.04
C ALA A 362 23.06 -10.21 4.15
N SER A 363 23.52 -10.39 5.39
CA SER A 363 22.67 -10.87 6.49
C SER A 363 21.43 -10.01 6.68
N THR A 364 21.56 -8.68 6.58
CA THR A 364 20.46 -7.72 6.75
C THR A 364 19.36 -7.93 5.71
N ILE A 365 19.71 -7.96 4.42
CA ILE A 365 18.74 -8.13 3.33
C ILE A 365 18.17 -9.55 3.34
N PHE A 366 19.00 -10.56 3.57
CA PHE A 366 18.60 -11.97 3.52
C PHE A 366 17.55 -12.30 4.59
N ASN A 367 17.83 -11.98 5.86
CA ASN A 367 16.94 -12.29 6.99
C ASN A 367 15.59 -11.58 6.91
N LYS A 368 15.50 -10.55 6.09
CA LYS A 368 14.28 -9.80 5.89
C LYS A 368 13.23 -10.55 5.08
N PHE A 369 13.67 -11.35 4.11
CA PHE A 369 12.80 -12.07 3.20
C PHE A 369 12.74 -13.57 3.45
N HIS A 370 13.82 -14.13 3.99
CA HIS A 370 13.99 -15.58 4.05
C HIS A 370 13.88 -16.08 5.48
N ALA A 371 13.29 -17.26 5.65
CA ALA A 371 13.35 -18.01 6.90
C ALA A 371 14.75 -18.59 7.09
N LYS A 372 15.16 -18.84 8.34
CA LYS A 372 16.51 -19.33 8.67
C LYS A 372 16.83 -20.69 8.04
N ASP A 373 15.82 -21.47 7.69
CA ASP A 373 15.94 -22.82 7.13
C ASP A 373 15.86 -22.87 5.58
N VAL A 374 15.85 -21.72 4.90
CA VAL A 374 15.79 -21.68 3.42
C VAL A 374 16.97 -22.42 2.79
N PHE A 375 18.18 -22.26 3.33
CA PHE A 375 19.37 -22.90 2.77
C PHE A 375 19.31 -24.42 2.80
N SER A 376 18.79 -25.03 3.87
CA SER A 376 18.68 -26.49 3.97
C SER A 376 17.60 -27.10 3.06
N LYS A 377 16.70 -26.27 2.51
CA LYS A 377 15.64 -26.70 1.59
C LYS A 377 16.05 -26.60 0.11
N PHE A 378 16.90 -25.62 -0.23
CA PHE A 378 17.13 -25.23 -1.63
C PHE A 378 18.60 -25.25 -2.06
N LEU A 379 19.55 -25.35 -1.13
CA LEU A 379 20.97 -25.34 -1.44
C LEU A 379 21.65 -26.59 -0.90
N ASP A 380 22.48 -27.21 -1.73
CA ASP A 380 23.25 -28.37 -1.33
C ASP A 380 24.19 -28.00 -0.17
N PRO A 381 24.37 -28.89 0.83
CA PRO A 381 25.20 -28.60 1.99
C PRO A 381 26.64 -28.18 1.66
N GLU A 382 27.16 -28.61 0.50
CA GLU A 382 28.50 -28.28 -0.01
C GLU A 382 28.65 -26.82 -0.46
N LYS A 383 27.53 -26.11 -0.72
CA LYS A 383 27.54 -24.69 -1.08
C LYS A 383 27.77 -23.77 0.12
N CYS A 384 27.73 -24.28 1.35
CA CYS A 384 28.18 -23.58 2.54
C CYS A 384 29.68 -23.82 2.74
N LEU A 385 30.50 -22.83 2.39
CA LEU A 385 31.97 -22.96 2.36
C LEU A 385 32.59 -23.00 3.76
N GLY A 386 32.00 -22.29 4.71
CA GLY A 386 32.48 -22.25 6.10
C GLY A 386 32.22 -20.92 6.79
N PRO A 387 32.70 -20.75 8.03
CA PRO A 387 32.57 -19.50 8.77
C PRO A 387 33.47 -18.39 8.20
N LEU A 388 32.97 -17.16 8.24
CA LEU A 388 33.75 -15.97 7.94
C LEU A 388 34.65 -15.63 9.14
N VAL A 389 35.94 -15.40 8.89
CA VAL A 389 36.91 -14.95 9.89
C VAL A 389 37.17 -13.46 9.70
N GLY A 390 36.74 -12.67 10.68
CA GLY A 390 36.84 -11.21 10.69
C GLY A 390 35.49 -10.56 11.00
N ASP A 391 35.49 -9.25 11.24
CA ASP A 391 34.26 -8.46 11.46
C ASP A 391 33.96 -7.65 10.20
N LEU A 392 33.03 -8.15 9.39
CA LEU A 392 32.54 -7.48 8.19
C LEU A 392 31.20 -6.84 8.51
N GLN A 393 31.10 -5.51 8.35
CA GLN A 393 29.83 -4.82 8.56
C GLN A 393 28.80 -5.26 7.51
N PRO A 394 27.55 -5.55 7.91
CA PRO A 394 26.48 -5.85 6.97
C PRO A 394 26.36 -4.75 5.91
N ALA A 395 26.26 -5.16 4.64
CA ALA A 395 26.08 -4.22 3.55
C ALA A 395 24.74 -3.47 3.68
N GLU A 396 24.72 -2.26 3.14
CA GLU A 396 23.56 -1.37 3.21
C GLU A 396 22.30 -2.02 2.62
N ASP A 397 21.17 -1.76 3.26
CA ASP A 397 19.87 -2.22 2.78
C ASP A 397 19.41 -1.32 1.62
N ILE A 398 19.71 -1.72 0.38
CA ILE A 398 19.36 -0.96 -0.82
C ILE A 398 17.85 -0.86 -1.07
N THR A 399 17.04 -1.54 -0.27
CA THR A 399 15.58 -1.54 -0.37
C THR A 399 14.91 -0.59 0.62
N ALA A 400 15.69 0.08 1.49
CA ALA A 400 15.18 1.10 2.39
C ALA A 400 14.73 2.34 1.59
N SER A 401 13.44 2.66 1.65
CA SER A 401 12.84 3.77 0.90
C SER A 401 12.30 4.87 1.82
N GLU A 402 12.17 6.10 1.33
CA GLU A 402 11.50 7.19 2.06
C GLU A 402 10.06 6.82 2.48
N GLU A 403 9.41 5.92 1.75
CA GLU A 403 8.08 5.40 2.09
C GLU A 403 8.09 4.53 3.36
N ASP A 404 9.22 3.91 3.69
CA ASP A 404 9.38 3.14 4.92
C ASP A 404 9.52 4.05 6.13
N ASP A 405 10.20 5.18 5.99
CA ASP A 405 10.29 6.21 7.04
C ASP A 405 8.93 6.86 7.30
N GLU A 406 8.14 7.16 6.26
CA GLU A 406 6.77 7.66 6.42
C GLU A 406 5.87 6.63 7.11
N ARG A 407 6.00 5.35 6.74
CA ARG A 407 5.25 4.26 7.39
C ARG A 407 5.63 4.11 8.85
N GLU A 408 6.90 4.23 9.21
CA GLU A 408 7.33 4.18 10.61
C GLU A 408 6.81 5.38 11.41
N GLN A 409 6.78 6.57 10.80
CA GLN A 409 6.10 7.74 11.40
C GLN A 409 4.61 7.50 11.61
N LEU A 410 3.91 6.92 10.64
CA LEU A 410 2.49 6.58 10.75
C LEU A 410 2.24 5.49 11.82
N ARG A 411 3.16 4.52 11.96
CA ARG A 411 3.15 3.56 13.07
C ARG A 411 3.30 4.26 14.42
N GLY A 412 4.21 5.24 14.53
CA GLY A 412 4.37 6.08 15.72
C GLY A 412 3.14 6.95 16.05
N GLN A 413 2.26 7.19 15.07
CA GLN A 413 1.01 7.95 15.23
C GLN A 413 -0.22 7.08 15.46
N LEU A 414 -0.08 5.76 15.58
CA LEU A 414 -1.21 4.89 15.91
C LEU A 414 -1.86 5.37 17.22
N PRO A 415 -3.21 5.40 17.28
CA PRO A 415 -3.88 5.77 18.52
C PRO A 415 -3.53 4.75 19.61
N GLN A 416 -3.65 5.16 20.87
CA GLN A 416 -3.56 4.20 21.98
C GLN A 416 -4.57 3.06 21.76
N LEU A 417 -4.15 1.82 22.03
CA LEU A 417 -4.95 0.62 21.78
C LEU A 417 -6.32 0.64 22.51
N SER A 418 -6.42 1.39 23.62
CA SER A 418 -7.67 1.65 24.35
C SER A 418 -8.71 2.45 23.55
N LYS A 419 -8.28 3.21 22.53
CA LYS A 419 -9.13 3.98 21.61
C LYS A 419 -9.53 3.19 20.35
N VAL A 420 -9.22 1.89 20.33
CA VAL A 420 -9.77 0.95 19.33
C VAL A 420 -11.05 0.37 19.92
N PHE A 421 -12.17 0.64 19.27
CA PHE A 421 -13.52 0.36 19.78
C PHE A 421 -14.16 -0.87 19.12
N ASN A 422 -13.74 -1.21 17.91
CA ASN A 422 -14.23 -2.39 17.21
C ASN A 422 -13.14 -2.98 16.30
N ILE A 423 -13.34 -4.22 15.82
CA ILE A 423 -12.30 -4.89 15.01
C ILE A 423 -12.10 -4.28 13.61
N SER A 424 -13.06 -3.48 13.11
CA SER A 424 -12.93 -2.78 11.83
C SER A 424 -12.05 -1.53 11.93
N ASP A 425 -11.84 -0.99 13.13
CA ASP A 425 -10.88 0.10 13.34
C ASP A 425 -9.45 -0.35 12.97
N PHE A 426 -9.11 -1.63 13.21
CA PHE A 426 -7.82 -2.18 12.78
C PHE A 426 -7.66 -2.20 11.27
N GLU A 427 -8.73 -2.41 10.51
CA GLU A 427 -8.71 -2.37 9.04
C GLU A 427 -8.38 -0.95 8.55
N TYR A 428 -9.06 0.06 9.11
CA TYR A 428 -8.78 1.47 8.83
C TYR A 428 -7.33 1.85 9.16
N LEU A 429 -6.84 1.44 10.34
CA LEU A 429 -5.47 1.72 10.77
C LEU A 429 -4.45 0.99 9.89
N SER A 430 -4.69 -0.28 9.55
CA SER A 430 -3.80 -1.09 8.71
C SER A 430 -3.64 -0.51 7.32
N LYS A 431 -4.72 -0.03 6.70
CA LYS A 431 -4.68 0.63 5.39
C LYS A 431 -3.69 1.80 5.34
N ARG A 432 -3.46 2.48 6.47
CA ARG A 432 -2.59 3.65 6.55
C ARG A 432 -1.12 3.29 6.78
N ILE A 433 -0.82 2.16 7.41
CA ILE A 433 0.56 1.82 7.83
C ILE A 433 1.19 0.70 7.02
N LEU A 434 0.38 -0.10 6.31
CA LEU A 434 0.88 -1.18 5.48
C LEU A 434 1.51 -0.65 4.19
N THR A 435 2.46 -1.40 3.64
CA THR A 435 2.90 -1.14 2.27
C THR A 435 1.72 -1.26 1.31
N PRO A 436 1.73 -0.54 0.17
CA PRO A 436 0.69 -0.68 -0.85
C PRO A 436 0.47 -2.14 -1.28
N HIS A 437 1.57 -2.89 -1.46
CA HIS A 437 1.52 -4.31 -1.80
C HIS A 437 0.92 -5.18 -0.67
N ALA A 438 1.33 -5.00 0.59
CA ALA A 438 0.75 -5.75 1.71
C ALA A 438 -0.74 -5.46 1.88
N TRP A 439 -1.13 -4.19 1.75
CA TRP A 439 -2.54 -3.81 1.77
C TRP A 439 -3.31 -4.44 0.60
N ALA A 440 -2.77 -4.41 -0.62
CA ALA A 440 -3.38 -5.06 -1.77
C ALA A 440 -3.53 -6.57 -1.56
N TYR A 441 -2.48 -7.24 -1.08
CA TYR A 441 -2.49 -8.67 -0.82
C TYR A 441 -3.57 -9.07 0.22
N TYR A 442 -3.65 -8.35 1.35
CA TYR A 442 -4.64 -8.65 2.41
C TYR A 442 -6.07 -8.23 2.06
N SER A 443 -6.26 -7.03 1.49
CA SER A 443 -7.59 -6.45 1.25
C SER A 443 -8.25 -6.98 -0.02
N SER A 444 -7.47 -7.52 -0.97
CA SER A 444 -8.00 -8.02 -2.24
C SER A 444 -8.88 -9.26 -2.11
N ALA A 445 -9.76 -9.38 -3.10
CA ALA A 445 -10.56 -10.55 -3.44
C ALA A 445 -10.48 -10.81 -4.95
N ALA A 446 -11.16 -11.86 -5.41
CA ALA A 446 -11.18 -12.22 -6.82
C ALA A 446 -12.05 -11.25 -7.63
N ASP A 447 -11.63 -10.99 -8.87
CA ASP A 447 -12.33 -10.24 -9.90
C ASP A 447 -12.89 -8.91 -9.36
N ASP A 448 -14.21 -8.73 -9.40
CA ASP A 448 -14.89 -7.50 -8.98
C ASP A 448 -15.06 -7.39 -7.45
N GLU A 449 -14.62 -8.40 -6.70
CA GLU A 449 -14.75 -8.53 -5.26
C GLU A 449 -16.21 -8.53 -4.77
N ILE A 450 -17.15 -9.03 -5.58
CA ILE A 450 -18.58 -9.07 -5.23
C ILE A 450 -18.81 -9.96 -4.02
N THR A 451 -18.32 -11.19 -4.07
CA THR A 451 -18.41 -12.17 -2.98
C THR A 451 -17.76 -11.68 -1.69
N LEU A 452 -16.65 -10.92 -1.78
CA LEU A 452 -16.02 -10.34 -0.59
C LEU A 452 -16.99 -9.47 0.22
N ARG A 453 -17.70 -8.57 -0.47
CA ARG A 453 -18.66 -7.66 0.15
C ARG A 453 -19.93 -8.40 0.55
N GLU A 454 -20.41 -9.27 -0.33
CA GLU A 454 -21.61 -10.07 -0.11
C GLU A 454 -21.51 -10.97 1.13
N ASN A 455 -20.34 -11.56 1.40
CA ASN A 455 -20.06 -12.31 2.63
C ASN A 455 -20.41 -11.52 3.90
N HIS A 456 -20.17 -10.20 3.90
CA HIS A 456 -20.50 -9.32 5.01
C HIS A 456 -21.95 -8.83 4.94
N TYR A 457 -22.41 -8.39 3.77
CA TYR A 457 -23.74 -7.81 3.60
C TYR A 457 -24.87 -8.82 3.87
N ALA A 458 -24.66 -10.12 3.62
CA ALA A 458 -25.66 -11.13 3.93
C ALA A 458 -26.07 -11.18 5.41
N PHE A 459 -25.15 -10.86 6.35
CA PHE A 459 -25.50 -10.77 7.77
C PHE A 459 -26.50 -9.66 8.08
N SER A 460 -26.56 -8.59 7.26
CA SER A 460 -27.53 -7.50 7.42
C SER A 460 -28.97 -7.90 7.03
N ARG A 461 -29.13 -9.04 6.34
CA ARG A 461 -30.44 -9.58 5.97
C ARG A 461 -31.09 -10.44 7.06
N ILE A 462 -30.36 -10.68 8.16
CA ILE A 462 -30.80 -11.47 9.32
C ILE A 462 -30.99 -10.52 10.50
N PHE A 463 -32.17 -10.55 11.11
CA PHE A 463 -32.51 -9.78 12.31
C PHE A 463 -32.71 -10.70 13.51
N PHE A 464 -32.74 -10.13 14.72
CA PHE A 464 -32.92 -10.88 15.96
C PHE A 464 -34.35 -10.77 16.49
N ASN A 465 -34.81 -11.83 17.14
CA ASN A 465 -36.03 -11.90 17.95
C ASN A 465 -35.62 -12.07 19.43
N PRO A 466 -35.22 -10.98 20.14
CA PRO A 466 -34.69 -11.08 21.49
C PRO A 466 -35.76 -11.51 22.50
N LYS A 467 -35.34 -12.31 23.48
CA LYS A 467 -36.14 -12.67 24.65
C LYS A 467 -36.03 -11.54 25.70
N VAL A 468 -37.13 -11.25 26.37
CA VAL A 468 -37.18 -10.26 27.48
C VAL A 468 -37.51 -10.96 28.78
N LEU A 469 -37.17 -10.35 29.91
CA LEU A 469 -37.40 -10.88 31.27
C LEU A 469 -36.72 -12.25 31.51
N THR A 470 -35.56 -12.47 30.89
CA THR A 470 -34.69 -13.63 31.09
C THR A 470 -33.54 -13.29 32.03
N ASP A 471 -33.16 -14.23 32.90
CA ASP A 471 -31.96 -14.05 33.73
C ASP A 471 -30.69 -14.22 32.87
N VAL A 472 -29.92 -13.14 32.76
CA VAL A 472 -28.68 -13.04 31.98
C VAL A 472 -27.56 -12.39 32.81
N SER A 473 -27.61 -12.56 34.15
CA SER A 473 -26.55 -12.08 35.05
C SER A 473 -25.18 -12.62 34.62
N ASP A 474 -25.13 -13.93 34.36
CA ASP A 474 -23.93 -14.70 34.05
C ASP A 474 -24.04 -15.31 32.65
N VAL A 475 -23.13 -14.91 31.75
CA VAL A 475 -23.08 -15.40 30.37
C VAL A 475 -21.80 -16.20 30.17
N ASP A 476 -21.96 -17.42 29.66
CA ASP A 476 -20.84 -18.29 29.26
C ASP A 476 -20.77 -18.38 27.73
N ILE A 477 -19.65 -17.90 27.20
CA ILE A 477 -19.34 -17.93 25.76
C ILE A 477 -18.33 -19.03 25.41
N SER A 478 -17.88 -19.84 26.37
CA SER A 478 -16.91 -20.91 26.12
C SER A 478 -17.55 -22.07 25.36
N THR A 479 -16.75 -22.80 24.60
CA THR A 479 -17.19 -23.98 23.84
C THR A 479 -16.03 -24.95 23.60
N ASP A 480 -16.26 -25.97 22.79
CA ASP A 480 -15.24 -26.80 22.19
C ASP A 480 -15.43 -26.90 20.68
N PHE A 481 -14.32 -27.15 19.99
CA PHE A 481 -14.25 -27.44 18.56
C PHE A 481 -13.50 -28.76 18.40
N LEU A 482 -14.12 -29.77 17.78
CA LEU A 482 -13.50 -31.09 17.58
C LEU A 482 -12.94 -31.68 18.89
N GLY A 483 -13.68 -31.52 19.99
CA GLY A 483 -13.28 -31.97 21.34
C GLY A 483 -12.22 -31.10 22.03
N THR A 484 -11.75 -30.02 21.41
CA THR A 484 -10.76 -29.09 21.98
C THR A 484 -11.44 -27.86 22.56
N LYS A 485 -11.21 -27.56 23.84
CA LYS A 485 -11.80 -26.39 24.52
C LYS A 485 -11.26 -25.07 23.98
N THR A 486 -12.14 -24.07 23.89
CA THR A 486 -11.81 -22.69 23.55
C THR A 486 -12.67 -21.70 24.32
N SER A 487 -12.17 -20.50 24.55
CA SER A 487 -12.80 -19.50 25.41
C SER A 487 -13.94 -18.72 24.75
N ALA A 488 -14.12 -18.84 23.43
CA ALA A 488 -15.16 -18.16 22.67
C ALA A 488 -15.52 -18.96 21.40
N PRO A 489 -16.71 -18.75 20.79
CA PRO A 489 -17.16 -19.53 19.64
C PRO A 489 -16.60 -19.01 18.31
N PHE A 490 -15.36 -18.55 18.30
CA PHE A 490 -14.64 -18.13 17.11
C PHE A 490 -13.16 -18.52 17.14
N TYR A 491 -12.53 -18.57 15.97
CA TYR A 491 -11.12 -18.91 15.81
C TYR A 491 -10.40 -17.98 14.83
N CYS A 492 -9.06 -17.93 14.92
CA CYS A 492 -8.23 -17.25 13.94
C CYS A 492 -8.02 -18.19 12.74
N SER A 493 -8.66 -17.87 11.62
CA SER A 493 -8.58 -18.66 10.39
C SER A 493 -7.21 -18.49 9.73
N ALA A 494 -6.76 -19.51 9.02
CA ALA A 494 -5.50 -19.48 8.29
C ALA A 494 -5.45 -18.30 7.32
N ALA A 495 -4.40 -17.50 7.44
CA ALA A 495 -4.06 -16.43 6.54
C ALA A 495 -2.54 -16.42 6.35
N ALA A 496 -2.12 -16.53 5.10
CA ALA A 496 -0.71 -16.61 4.72
C ALA A 496 -0.03 -15.24 4.74
N GLN A 497 1.29 -15.24 4.72
CA GLN A 497 2.14 -14.07 4.52
C GLN A 497 1.97 -12.97 5.59
N ALA A 498 1.77 -13.34 6.86
CA ALA A 498 1.52 -12.35 7.91
C ALA A 498 2.72 -11.39 8.12
N ARG A 499 3.94 -11.79 7.70
CA ARG A 499 5.14 -10.94 7.73
C ARG A 499 5.03 -9.68 6.87
N MET A 500 4.17 -9.66 5.86
CA MET A 500 3.92 -8.46 5.05
C MET A 500 3.38 -7.29 5.89
N GLY A 501 2.73 -7.58 7.02
CA GLY A 501 2.14 -6.56 7.87
C GLY A 501 2.82 -6.34 9.22
N ASN A 502 3.53 -7.34 9.73
CA ASN A 502 4.26 -7.26 10.98
C ASN A 502 5.45 -8.21 10.92
N LYS A 503 6.65 -7.76 11.31
CA LYS A 503 7.86 -8.60 11.35
C LYS A 503 7.66 -9.95 12.04
N ASP A 504 6.88 -10.01 13.12
CA ASP A 504 6.62 -11.23 13.89
C ASP A 504 5.56 -12.13 13.24
N GLY A 505 4.85 -11.65 12.22
CA GLY A 505 3.94 -12.41 11.38
C GLY A 505 2.97 -13.30 12.17
N GLU A 506 3.02 -14.60 11.89
CA GLU A 506 2.18 -15.61 12.53
C GLU A 506 2.57 -15.91 13.98
N LEU A 507 3.80 -15.56 14.41
CA LEU A 507 4.28 -15.78 15.79
C LEU A 507 3.52 -14.88 16.78
N SER A 508 3.31 -13.61 16.43
CA SER A 508 2.53 -12.68 17.25
C SER A 508 1.03 -13.03 17.25
N ILE A 509 0.52 -13.60 16.15
CA ILE A 509 -0.83 -14.17 16.11
C ILE A 509 -0.94 -15.35 17.07
N ALA A 510 0.04 -16.26 17.08
CA ALA A 510 0.08 -17.40 17.99
C ALA A 510 0.00 -16.93 19.44
N ARG A 511 0.91 -16.04 19.87
CA ARG A 511 0.92 -15.53 21.24
C ARG A 511 -0.38 -14.79 21.61
N GLY A 512 -0.90 -13.96 20.71
CA GLY A 512 -2.13 -13.20 20.94
C GLY A 512 -3.36 -14.08 21.10
N CYS A 513 -3.50 -15.11 20.24
CA CYS A 513 -4.54 -16.13 20.39
C CYS A 513 -4.40 -16.92 21.70
N GLY A 514 -3.16 -17.26 22.08
CA GLY A 514 -2.86 -17.98 23.32
C GLY A 514 -3.21 -17.20 24.58
N ASN A 515 -2.96 -15.88 24.60
CA ASN A 515 -3.30 -15.00 25.73
C ASN A 515 -4.78 -15.03 26.08
N GLU A 516 -5.62 -15.30 25.08
CA GLU A 516 -7.07 -15.26 25.21
C GLU A 516 -7.72 -16.64 25.04
N GLY A 517 -6.96 -17.73 24.91
CA GLY A 517 -7.51 -19.09 24.78
C GLY A 517 -8.30 -19.33 23.48
N ILE A 518 -7.90 -18.69 22.39
CA ILE A 518 -8.48 -18.87 21.05
C ILE A 518 -7.59 -19.78 20.20
N ILE A 519 -8.21 -20.63 19.39
CA ILE A 519 -7.49 -21.51 18.48
C ILE A 519 -6.98 -20.72 17.28
N GLN A 520 -5.70 -20.90 16.95
CA GLN A 520 -5.10 -20.41 15.70
C GLN A 520 -5.03 -21.56 14.69
N MET A 521 -5.48 -21.30 13.46
CA MET A 521 -5.24 -22.16 12.31
C MET A 521 -4.03 -21.64 11.53
N ILE A 522 -2.98 -22.45 11.43
CA ILE A 522 -1.72 -22.12 10.77
C ILE A 522 -1.82 -22.46 9.28
N SER A 523 -1.44 -21.53 8.40
CA SER A 523 -1.44 -21.74 6.95
C SER A 523 -0.28 -22.63 6.48
N SER A 524 -0.50 -23.46 5.46
CA SER A 524 0.60 -24.12 4.73
C SER A 524 1.57 -23.14 4.08
N SER A 525 1.11 -21.92 3.82
CA SER A 525 1.90 -20.84 3.20
C SER A 525 2.19 -19.71 4.19
N ALA A 526 2.30 -20.03 5.48
CA ALA A 526 2.72 -19.07 6.51
C ALA A 526 4.15 -18.55 6.24
N SER A 527 4.46 -17.35 6.72
CA SER A 527 5.80 -16.77 6.56
C SER A 527 6.87 -17.44 7.43
N TYR A 528 6.47 -18.12 8.50
CA TYR A 528 7.34 -18.88 9.39
C TYR A 528 7.08 -20.38 9.26
N SER A 529 8.08 -21.19 9.62
CA SER A 529 7.91 -22.64 9.64
C SER A 529 6.86 -23.06 10.68
N LEU A 530 6.24 -24.22 10.46
CA LEU A 530 5.29 -24.79 11.42
C LEU A 530 5.90 -24.93 12.83
N GLY A 531 7.18 -25.34 12.91
CA GLY A 531 7.88 -25.48 14.18
C GLY A 531 8.03 -24.16 14.94
N GLU A 532 8.45 -23.09 14.26
CA GLU A 532 8.61 -21.76 14.86
C GLU A 532 7.27 -21.21 15.39
N ILE A 533 6.18 -21.40 14.64
CA ILE A 533 4.85 -20.92 15.04
C ILE A 533 4.31 -21.70 16.25
N VAL A 534 4.56 -23.00 16.32
CA VAL A 534 4.21 -23.85 17.48
C VAL A 534 5.04 -23.49 18.69
N GLU A 535 6.34 -23.24 18.52
CA GLU A 535 7.24 -22.83 19.60
C GLU A 535 6.86 -21.45 20.17
N ALA A 536 6.44 -20.52 19.32
CA ALA A 536 5.97 -19.20 19.75
C ALA A 536 4.63 -19.24 20.51
N ALA A 537 3.84 -20.31 20.38
CA ALA A 537 2.53 -20.43 21.01
C ALA A 537 2.62 -20.46 22.55
N ARG A 538 1.55 -20.03 23.23
CA ARG A 538 1.48 -20.19 24.69
C ARG A 538 1.40 -21.68 25.05
N LYS A 539 1.99 -22.08 26.18
CA LYS A 539 2.00 -23.49 26.60
C LYS A 539 0.56 -24.04 26.67
N SER A 540 0.33 -25.20 26.06
CA SER A 540 -0.98 -25.86 25.94
C SER A 540 -2.02 -25.14 25.07
N GLN A 541 -1.64 -24.09 24.34
CA GLN A 541 -2.53 -23.45 23.36
C GLN A 541 -2.87 -24.43 22.23
N PRO A 542 -4.15 -24.66 21.95
CA PRO A 542 -4.53 -25.48 20.81
C PRO A 542 -4.30 -24.73 19.49
N GLN A 543 -3.66 -25.42 18.54
CA GLN A 543 -3.46 -24.94 17.17
C GLN A 543 -3.95 -25.99 16.17
N TRP A 544 -4.44 -25.50 15.03
CA TRP A 544 -4.81 -26.29 13.86
C TRP A 544 -3.85 -26.01 12.72
N PHE A 545 -3.83 -26.89 11.72
CA PHE A 545 -3.08 -26.65 10.49
C PHE A 545 -3.99 -26.72 9.28
N GLN A 546 -3.89 -25.72 8.41
CA GLN A 546 -4.50 -25.69 7.11
C GLN A 546 -3.53 -26.29 6.10
N LEU A 547 -3.97 -27.33 5.39
CA LEU A 547 -3.20 -28.05 4.39
C LEU A 547 -3.62 -27.62 2.98
N TYR A 548 -2.65 -27.18 2.18
CA TYR A 548 -2.72 -27.27 0.73
C TYR A 548 -2.10 -28.59 0.29
N VAL A 549 -2.84 -29.34 -0.53
CA VAL A 549 -2.37 -30.64 -0.99
C VAL A 549 -1.38 -30.43 -2.13
N ASN A 550 -0.18 -30.99 -1.97
CA ASN A 550 0.88 -30.91 -2.95
C ASN A 550 0.69 -31.98 -4.03
N GLU A 551 1.12 -31.69 -5.27
CA GLU A 551 1.14 -32.67 -6.36
C GLU A 551 1.89 -33.94 -5.98
N ASP A 552 3.04 -33.79 -5.31
CA ASP A 552 3.68 -34.89 -4.61
C ASP A 552 2.98 -35.11 -3.25
N ARG A 553 2.09 -36.11 -3.24
CA ARG A 553 1.32 -36.50 -2.05
C ARG A 553 2.19 -36.90 -0.88
N ASP A 554 3.42 -37.37 -1.09
CA ASP A 554 4.32 -37.75 -0.01
C ASP A 554 4.78 -36.53 0.81
N ILE A 555 4.82 -35.34 0.21
CA ILE A 555 5.03 -34.09 0.94
C ILE A 555 3.87 -33.85 1.91
N SER A 556 2.63 -33.90 1.42
CA SER A 556 1.44 -33.72 2.27
C SER A 556 1.36 -34.78 3.37
N TYR A 557 1.72 -36.03 3.08
CA TYR A 557 1.74 -37.10 4.08
C TYR A 557 2.77 -36.85 5.19
N ARG A 558 3.97 -36.36 4.84
CA ARG A 558 4.99 -35.97 5.82
C ARG A 558 4.54 -34.77 6.66
N THR A 559 3.92 -33.77 6.04
CA THR A 559 3.38 -32.61 6.75
C THR A 559 2.32 -33.01 7.78
N ILE A 560 1.37 -33.88 7.43
CA ILE A 560 0.34 -34.37 8.37
C ILE A 560 0.99 -35.08 9.57
N LYS A 561 1.97 -35.95 9.34
CA LYS A 561 2.71 -36.61 10.43
C LYS A 561 3.47 -35.61 11.30
N GLN A 562 4.04 -34.56 10.71
CA GLN A 562 4.71 -33.50 11.46
C GLN A 562 3.72 -32.74 12.34
N CYS A 563 2.51 -32.45 11.85
CA CYS A 563 1.45 -31.84 12.65
C CYS A 563 1.07 -32.70 13.86
N GLU A 564 0.97 -34.02 13.71
CA GLU A 564 0.73 -34.95 14.83
C GLU A 564 1.85 -34.88 15.87
N GLN A 565 3.12 -34.90 15.43
CA GLN A 565 4.29 -34.85 16.31
C GLN A 565 4.37 -33.54 17.09
N LEU A 566 4.00 -32.43 16.45
CA LEU A 566 3.96 -31.10 17.08
C LEU A 566 2.70 -30.87 17.92
N GLY A 567 1.80 -31.85 18.02
CA GLY A 567 0.67 -31.83 18.95
C GLY A 567 -0.54 -31.01 18.51
N LEU A 568 -0.62 -30.66 17.22
CA LEU A 568 -1.75 -29.95 16.62
C LEU A 568 -3.05 -30.75 16.77
N LYS A 569 -4.19 -30.07 16.69
CA LYS A 569 -5.50 -30.66 17.05
C LYS A 569 -6.39 -31.05 15.87
N ALA A 570 -6.10 -30.59 14.65
CA ALA A 570 -6.85 -30.93 13.44
C ALA A 570 -6.12 -30.47 12.18
N ILE A 571 -6.46 -31.10 11.04
CA ILE A 571 -5.99 -30.73 9.70
C ILE A 571 -7.17 -30.22 8.87
N PHE A 572 -7.04 -29.01 8.34
CA PHE A 572 -8.03 -28.34 7.49
C PHE A 572 -7.56 -28.37 6.04
N VAL A 573 -8.04 -29.36 5.28
CA VAL A 573 -7.73 -29.50 3.86
C VAL A 573 -8.53 -28.46 3.07
N THR A 574 -7.82 -27.55 2.42
CA THR A 574 -8.47 -26.47 1.65
C THR A 574 -8.81 -26.93 0.24
N VAL A 575 -10.09 -26.84 -0.14
CA VAL A 575 -10.64 -27.40 -1.40
C VAL A 575 -11.22 -26.35 -2.34
N ASP A 576 -11.30 -25.07 -1.93
CA ASP A 576 -11.82 -23.95 -2.76
C ASP A 576 -10.75 -23.27 -3.63
N THR A 577 -9.53 -23.80 -3.62
CA THR A 577 -8.35 -23.18 -4.25
C THR A 577 -7.68 -24.14 -5.23
N VAL A 578 -8.47 -24.73 -6.14
CA VAL A 578 -7.94 -25.58 -7.23
C VAL A 578 -7.03 -24.76 -8.14
N MET A 579 -7.44 -23.52 -8.45
CA MET A 579 -6.65 -22.49 -9.13
C MET A 579 -6.64 -21.25 -8.24
N LEU A 580 -5.65 -20.36 -8.39
CA LEU A 580 -5.67 -19.08 -7.67
C LEU A 580 -6.79 -18.18 -8.22
N GLY A 581 -7.59 -17.58 -7.33
CA GLY A 581 -8.50 -16.52 -7.76
C GLY A 581 -7.75 -15.28 -8.25
N ARG A 582 -8.33 -14.59 -9.25
CA ARG A 582 -7.72 -13.44 -9.91
C ARG A 582 -7.83 -12.19 -9.04
N ARG A 583 -6.83 -11.93 -8.21
CA ARG A 583 -6.82 -10.78 -7.29
C ARG A 583 -6.27 -9.53 -7.96
N GLU A 584 -7.11 -8.78 -8.67
CA GLU A 584 -6.66 -7.71 -9.57
C GLU A 584 -5.85 -6.60 -8.88
N LYS A 585 -6.17 -6.24 -7.63
CA LYS A 585 -5.35 -5.27 -6.87
C LYS A 585 -3.92 -5.78 -6.68
N ASP A 586 -3.74 -7.07 -6.42
CA ASP A 586 -2.43 -7.72 -6.24
C ASP A 586 -1.68 -7.80 -7.57
N LEU A 587 -2.37 -8.24 -8.63
CA LEU A 587 -1.81 -8.34 -9.98
C LEU A 587 -1.32 -7.00 -10.51
N LYS A 588 -2.04 -5.90 -10.22
CA LYS A 588 -1.59 -4.56 -10.58
C LYS A 588 -0.21 -4.26 -10.00
N PHE A 589 0.07 -4.62 -8.75
CA PHE A 589 1.41 -4.44 -8.16
C PHE A 589 2.48 -5.34 -8.77
N ARG A 590 2.14 -6.58 -9.15
CA ARG A 590 3.10 -7.50 -9.80
C ARG A 590 3.50 -7.07 -11.21
N LEU A 591 2.58 -6.45 -11.96
CA LEU A 591 2.82 -5.99 -13.33
C LEU A 591 3.54 -4.64 -13.42
N PHE A 592 3.78 -3.95 -12.30
CA PHE A 592 4.55 -2.70 -12.30
C PHE A 592 6.07 -2.90 -12.23
N ASP A 593 6.55 -4.11 -11.92
CA ASP A 593 7.98 -4.42 -11.81
C ASP A 593 8.60 -4.94 -13.13
N ASP A 594 7.79 -5.36 -14.11
CA ASP A 594 8.27 -5.86 -15.41
C ASP A 594 8.23 -4.74 -16.48
N GLU A 595 9.40 -4.17 -16.81
CA GLU A 595 9.58 -3.18 -17.89
C GLU A 595 9.62 -3.79 -19.32
N ASP A 596 9.54 -5.12 -19.46
CA ASP A 596 9.70 -5.79 -20.75
C ASP A 596 8.38 -6.04 -21.48
N GLU A 597 8.44 -5.99 -22.82
CA GLU A 597 7.33 -6.09 -23.76
C GLU A 597 6.29 -7.16 -23.43
N ILE A 598 5.01 -6.88 -23.74
CA ILE A 598 3.88 -7.83 -23.78
C ILE A 598 4.25 -8.98 -24.75
N THR A 599 5.01 -9.95 -24.26
CA THR A 599 5.46 -11.12 -25.02
C THR A 599 5.34 -12.42 -24.23
N SER A 600 5.08 -12.37 -22.92
CA SER A 600 4.63 -13.53 -22.17
C SER A 600 3.10 -13.63 -22.26
N THR A 601 2.63 -14.60 -23.03
CA THR A 601 1.29 -15.18 -22.87
C THR A 601 0.98 -15.36 -21.39
N GLU A 602 -0.26 -15.06 -20.97
CA GLU A 602 -0.82 -15.29 -19.63
C GLU A 602 -0.45 -16.69 -19.06
N SER A 603 0.77 -16.87 -18.56
CA SER A 603 1.17 -18.07 -17.86
C SER A 603 0.71 -17.90 -16.42
N HIS A 604 -0.48 -18.42 -16.13
CA HIS A 604 -0.92 -18.72 -14.77
C HIS A 604 0.06 -19.62 -13.97
N ALA A 605 1.16 -20.06 -14.60
CA ALA A 605 2.15 -21.00 -14.09
C ALA A 605 3.25 -20.37 -13.21
N ASP A 606 3.46 -19.06 -13.23
CA ASP A 606 4.64 -18.44 -12.59
C ASP A 606 4.40 -17.81 -11.21
N ASP A 607 3.22 -18.03 -10.57
CA ASP A 607 3.04 -17.66 -9.16
C ASP A 607 3.69 -18.74 -8.27
N PRO A 608 4.66 -18.41 -7.38
CA PRO A 608 5.27 -19.38 -6.47
C PRO A 608 4.28 -20.13 -5.56
N LEU A 609 3.07 -19.59 -5.33
CA LEU A 609 1.98 -20.31 -4.65
C LEU A 609 1.34 -21.43 -5.48
N MET A 610 1.53 -21.46 -6.81
CA MET A 610 1.05 -22.49 -7.74
C MET A 610 1.97 -23.70 -7.82
N ASN A 611 3.29 -23.51 -7.64
CA ASN A 611 4.29 -24.61 -7.68
C ASN A 611 4.14 -25.67 -6.56
N PHE A 612 3.11 -25.57 -5.71
CA PHE A 612 2.88 -26.47 -4.59
C PHE A 612 1.45 -27.05 -4.51
N LYS A 613 0.59 -26.89 -5.53
CA LYS A 613 -0.84 -27.26 -5.43
C LYS A 613 -1.32 -28.16 -6.55
N ASP A 614 -1.99 -29.26 -6.18
CA ASP A 614 -2.56 -30.19 -7.15
C ASP A 614 -3.99 -29.83 -7.56
N VAL A 615 -4.17 -29.57 -8.86
CA VAL A 615 -5.49 -29.37 -9.49
C VAL A 615 -6.34 -30.65 -9.53
N ARG A 616 -5.76 -31.82 -9.20
CA ARG A 616 -6.41 -33.15 -9.26
C ARG A 616 -6.91 -33.67 -7.91
N LEU A 617 -7.03 -32.82 -6.88
CA LEU A 617 -7.54 -33.27 -5.58
C LEU A 617 -8.95 -33.85 -5.69
N THR A 618 -9.16 -35.06 -5.16
CA THR A 618 -10.46 -35.75 -5.17
C THR A 618 -10.85 -36.28 -3.80
N TRP A 619 -12.09 -36.77 -3.68
CA TRP A 619 -12.58 -37.46 -2.48
C TRP A 619 -11.76 -38.69 -2.08
N LYS A 620 -11.12 -39.38 -3.04
CA LYS A 620 -10.22 -40.51 -2.75
C LYS A 620 -9.00 -40.09 -1.93
N ASP A 621 -8.50 -38.88 -2.16
CA ASP A 621 -7.40 -38.33 -1.39
C ASP A 621 -7.83 -38.06 0.06
N ILE A 622 -9.06 -37.60 0.26
CA ILE A 622 -9.64 -37.38 1.60
C ILE A 622 -9.74 -38.70 2.37
N ASP A 623 -10.22 -39.77 1.73
CA ASP A 623 -10.25 -41.12 2.33
C ASP A 623 -8.84 -41.58 2.74
N LYS A 624 -7.85 -41.29 1.89
CA LYS A 624 -6.45 -41.63 2.17
C LYS A 624 -5.91 -40.83 3.35
N PHE A 625 -6.14 -39.52 3.42
CA PHE A 625 -5.74 -38.68 4.56
C PHE A 625 -6.39 -39.16 5.86
N LYS A 626 -7.68 -39.48 5.84
CA LYS A 626 -8.37 -40.06 6.98
C LYS A 626 -7.77 -41.38 7.46
N SER A 627 -7.30 -42.22 6.54
CA SER A 627 -6.69 -43.51 6.90
C SER A 627 -5.30 -43.41 7.54
N MET A 628 -4.61 -42.27 7.40
CA MET A 628 -3.20 -42.12 7.78
C MET A 628 -2.94 -41.32 9.06
N THR A 629 -3.94 -40.59 9.57
CA THR A 629 -3.82 -39.78 10.78
C THR A 629 -5.00 -40.00 11.72
N LYS A 630 -4.78 -39.76 13.01
CA LYS A 630 -5.85 -39.71 14.02
C LYS A 630 -6.36 -38.29 14.26
N LEU A 631 -5.72 -37.28 13.67
CA LEU A 631 -6.21 -35.92 13.75
C LEU A 631 -7.52 -35.81 12.99
N PRO A 632 -8.51 -35.07 13.53
CA PRO A 632 -9.70 -34.69 12.78
C PRO A 632 -9.33 -34.07 11.43
N ILE A 633 -9.97 -34.54 10.38
CA ILE A 633 -9.87 -33.98 9.03
C ILE A 633 -11.08 -33.09 8.78
N VAL A 634 -10.82 -31.86 8.37
CA VAL A 634 -11.84 -30.85 8.08
C VAL A 634 -11.70 -30.39 6.63
N LEU A 635 -12.82 -30.31 5.90
CA LEU A 635 -12.82 -29.71 4.56
C LEU A 635 -13.11 -28.22 4.64
N LYS A 636 -12.15 -27.38 4.27
CA LYS A 636 -12.28 -25.93 4.25
C LYS A 636 -12.54 -25.44 2.82
N GLY A 637 -13.64 -24.71 2.60
CA GLY A 637 -13.99 -24.18 1.27
C GLY A 637 -15.25 -24.79 0.66
N VAL A 638 -16.07 -25.45 1.47
CA VAL A 638 -17.34 -26.04 1.02
C VAL A 638 -18.36 -24.92 0.79
N GLN A 639 -19.08 -24.95 -0.33
CA GLN A 639 -19.91 -23.82 -0.78
C GLN A 639 -21.36 -24.20 -1.11
N ARG A 640 -21.75 -25.45 -0.90
CA ARG A 640 -23.10 -25.97 -1.18
C ARG A 640 -23.46 -27.17 -0.30
N VAL A 641 -24.74 -27.51 -0.24
CA VAL A 641 -25.30 -28.57 0.62
C VAL A 641 -24.78 -29.96 0.23
N GLU A 642 -24.69 -30.22 -1.07
CA GLU A 642 -24.35 -31.54 -1.62
C GLU A 642 -22.96 -32.00 -1.18
N ASP A 643 -21.99 -31.09 -1.12
CA ASP A 643 -20.63 -31.42 -0.72
C ASP A 643 -20.50 -31.61 0.79
N VAL A 644 -21.40 -31.02 1.60
CA VAL A 644 -21.49 -31.33 3.04
C VAL A 644 -22.03 -32.75 3.24
N LEU A 645 -23.04 -33.16 2.48
CA LEU A 645 -23.54 -34.53 2.52
C LEU A 645 -22.46 -35.53 2.09
N LEU A 646 -21.72 -35.23 1.03
CA LEU A 646 -20.61 -36.06 0.58
C LEU A 646 -19.47 -36.12 1.61
N ALA A 647 -19.17 -35.01 2.30
CA ALA A 647 -18.21 -35.00 3.41
C ALA A 647 -18.62 -35.98 4.53
N ILE A 648 -19.91 -36.07 4.84
CA ILE A 648 -20.44 -37.03 5.83
C ILE A 648 -20.29 -38.47 5.33
N ASP A 649 -20.58 -38.74 4.05
CA ASP A 649 -20.44 -40.08 3.47
C ASP A 649 -18.99 -40.58 3.49
N HIS A 650 -18.02 -39.67 3.30
CA HIS A 650 -16.58 -39.93 3.46
C HIS A 650 -16.10 -39.84 4.92
N GLY A 651 -17.02 -39.61 5.86
CA GLY A 651 -16.75 -39.58 7.30
C GLY A 651 -15.92 -38.40 7.79
N VAL A 652 -15.79 -37.32 7.03
CA VAL A 652 -15.07 -36.10 7.43
C VAL A 652 -15.62 -35.57 8.76
N ASP A 653 -14.74 -35.13 9.66
CA ASP A 653 -15.12 -34.73 11.03
C ASP A 653 -15.83 -33.38 11.08
N ALA A 654 -15.45 -32.46 10.18
CA ALA A 654 -16.09 -31.17 10.03
C ALA A 654 -15.98 -30.57 8.61
N VAL A 655 -16.79 -29.55 8.35
CA VAL A 655 -16.62 -28.68 7.18
C VAL A 655 -16.53 -27.22 7.60
N VAL A 656 -15.83 -26.39 6.83
CA VAL A 656 -15.93 -24.93 6.89
C VAL A 656 -16.65 -24.45 5.64
N LEU A 657 -17.86 -23.91 5.81
CA LEU A 657 -18.54 -23.18 4.76
C LEU A 657 -17.77 -21.88 4.51
N SER A 658 -17.13 -21.81 3.35
CA SER A 658 -16.15 -20.78 3.05
C SER A 658 -15.99 -20.65 1.54
N ASN A 659 -15.75 -19.42 1.10
CA ASN A 659 -15.34 -19.09 -0.27
C ASN A 659 -14.00 -18.33 -0.24
N HIS A 660 -13.14 -18.72 0.69
CA HIS A 660 -11.83 -18.12 0.92
C HIS A 660 -11.88 -16.62 1.24
N GLY A 661 -12.97 -16.15 1.85
CA GLY A 661 -13.20 -14.73 2.09
C GLY A 661 -13.33 -13.91 0.79
N GLY A 662 -13.93 -14.50 -0.24
CA GLY A 662 -14.14 -13.91 -1.57
C GLY A 662 -12.91 -13.90 -2.47
N ARG A 663 -11.85 -14.63 -2.12
CA ARG A 663 -10.57 -14.59 -2.86
C ARG A 663 -10.45 -15.59 -4.00
N GLN A 664 -11.49 -16.38 -4.23
CA GLN A 664 -11.49 -17.51 -5.17
C GLN A 664 -12.54 -17.32 -6.26
N LEU A 665 -13.68 -18.02 -6.22
CA LEU A 665 -14.76 -17.83 -7.20
C LEU A 665 -15.60 -16.61 -6.81
N ASP A 666 -15.58 -15.55 -7.63
CA ASP A 666 -16.54 -14.45 -7.47
C ASP A 666 -17.96 -14.90 -7.84
N PHE A 667 -18.98 -14.27 -7.26
CA PHE A 667 -20.37 -14.74 -7.21
C PHE A 667 -20.63 -16.05 -6.44
N SER A 668 -19.63 -16.62 -5.76
CA SER A 668 -19.90 -17.57 -4.70
C SER A 668 -20.79 -16.93 -3.61
N ARG A 669 -21.76 -17.68 -3.11
CA ARG A 669 -22.74 -17.19 -2.12
C ARG A 669 -22.06 -16.90 -0.78
N ALA A 670 -22.67 -16.02 0.01
CA ALA A 670 -22.24 -15.79 1.37
C ALA A 670 -22.38 -17.08 2.21
N PRO A 671 -21.33 -17.51 2.94
CA PRO A 671 -21.39 -18.74 3.74
C PRO A 671 -22.51 -18.78 4.78
N VAL A 672 -22.97 -17.63 5.29
CA VAL A 672 -24.13 -17.55 6.18
C VAL A 672 -25.45 -17.95 5.50
N GLU A 673 -25.60 -17.65 4.20
CA GLU A 673 -26.76 -18.11 3.43
C GLU A 673 -26.66 -19.61 3.13
N VAL A 674 -25.46 -20.10 2.81
CA VAL A 674 -25.23 -21.53 2.61
C VAL A 674 -25.49 -22.30 3.91
N LEU A 675 -25.10 -21.74 5.06
CA LEU A 675 -25.39 -22.31 6.38
C LEU A 675 -26.90 -22.42 6.63
N ALA A 676 -27.67 -21.40 6.23
CA ALA A 676 -29.12 -21.41 6.35
C ALA A 676 -29.79 -22.49 5.49
N ASP A 677 -29.16 -22.93 4.40
CA ASP A 677 -29.62 -24.06 3.58
C ASP A 677 -29.15 -25.42 4.15
N VAL A 678 -27.88 -25.50 4.58
CA VAL A 678 -27.24 -26.74 5.04
C VAL A 678 -27.91 -27.27 6.30
N MET A 679 -28.08 -26.42 7.33
CA MET A 679 -28.49 -26.89 8.65
C MET A 679 -29.91 -27.49 8.68
N PRO A 680 -30.93 -26.92 8.00
CA PRO A 680 -32.24 -27.58 7.86
C PRO A 680 -32.15 -28.96 7.20
N VAL A 681 -31.40 -29.10 6.10
CA VAL A 681 -31.24 -30.38 5.39
C VAL A 681 -30.57 -31.42 6.28
N LEU A 682 -29.53 -31.04 7.03
CA LEU A 682 -28.87 -31.95 7.98
C LEU A 682 -29.81 -32.38 9.10
N ARG A 683 -30.61 -31.47 9.67
CA ARG A 683 -31.59 -31.80 10.73
C ARG A 683 -32.69 -32.73 10.21
N GLU A 684 -33.23 -32.46 9.02
CA GLU A 684 -34.24 -33.30 8.38
C GLU A 684 -33.74 -34.74 8.19
N LYS A 685 -32.47 -34.88 7.77
CA LYS A 685 -31.80 -36.18 7.57
C LYS A 685 -31.23 -36.78 8.86
N LYS A 686 -31.33 -36.10 10.01
CA LYS A 686 -30.72 -36.48 11.30
C LYS A 686 -29.19 -36.66 11.22
N LEU A 687 -28.54 -35.84 10.40
CA LEU A 687 -27.11 -35.82 10.16
C LEU A 687 -26.42 -34.64 10.87
N ASP A 688 -27.16 -33.73 11.51
CA ASP A 688 -26.64 -32.54 12.19
C ASP A 688 -25.72 -32.85 13.40
N LYS A 689 -25.72 -34.10 13.87
CA LYS A 689 -24.80 -34.60 14.92
C LYS A 689 -23.65 -35.46 14.38
N LYS A 690 -23.59 -35.68 13.06
CA LYS A 690 -22.55 -36.51 12.41
C LYS A 690 -21.31 -35.72 12.00
N ILE A 691 -21.44 -34.40 11.88
CA ILE A 691 -20.38 -33.51 11.41
C ILE A 691 -20.50 -32.15 12.11
N GLU A 692 -19.37 -31.53 12.44
CA GLU A 692 -19.37 -30.14 12.87
C GLU A 692 -19.35 -29.20 11.65
N VAL A 693 -20.13 -28.12 11.69
CA VAL A 693 -20.20 -27.14 10.59
C VAL A 693 -19.67 -25.80 11.09
N TYR A 694 -18.53 -25.37 10.54
CA TYR A 694 -17.95 -24.06 10.77
C TYR A 694 -18.27 -23.13 9.61
N ILE A 695 -18.15 -21.82 9.81
CA ILE A 695 -18.21 -20.84 8.72
C ILE A 695 -17.09 -19.81 8.82
N ASP A 696 -16.65 -19.24 7.70
CA ASP A 696 -15.83 -18.03 7.68
C ASP A 696 -16.32 -17.05 6.59
N GLY A 697 -15.70 -15.86 6.51
CA GLY A 697 -15.99 -14.85 5.50
C GLY A 697 -16.96 -13.76 5.97
N GLY A 698 -16.54 -12.50 5.86
CA GLY A 698 -17.42 -11.34 6.12
C GLY A 698 -17.76 -11.02 7.58
N ILE A 699 -17.45 -11.89 8.54
CA ILE A 699 -17.70 -11.66 9.99
C ILE A 699 -16.87 -10.46 10.50
N ARG A 700 -17.55 -9.47 11.10
CA ARG A 700 -16.93 -8.24 11.65
C ARG A 700 -17.50 -7.81 13.01
N ARG A 701 -18.56 -8.44 13.51
CA ARG A 701 -19.20 -8.14 14.80
C ARG A 701 -19.56 -9.39 15.60
N GLY A 702 -19.69 -9.24 16.91
CA GLY A 702 -20.25 -10.27 17.81
C GLY A 702 -21.64 -10.73 17.35
N THR A 703 -22.50 -9.81 16.91
CA THR A 703 -23.80 -10.16 16.30
C THR A 703 -23.71 -11.04 15.07
N ASP A 704 -22.68 -10.91 14.22
CA ASP A 704 -22.48 -11.81 13.07
C ASP A 704 -22.18 -13.23 13.56
N VAL A 705 -21.34 -13.35 14.59
CA VAL A 705 -21.05 -14.63 15.25
C VAL A 705 -22.34 -15.23 15.82
N LEU A 706 -23.15 -14.47 16.56
CA LEU A 706 -24.39 -14.97 17.14
C LEU A 706 -25.39 -15.45 16.08
N LYS A 707 -25.52 -14.74 14.96
CA LYS A 707 -26.39 -15.15 13.84
C LYS A 707 -25.96 -16.50 13.29
N ALA A 708 -24.66 -16.70 13.05
CA ALA A 708 -24.13 -17.97 12.59
C ALA A 708 -24.38 -19.12 13.58
N LEU A 709 -24.17 -18.87 14.87
CA LEU A 709 -24.41 -19.87 15.91
C LEU A 709 -25.89 -20.24 16.02
N CYS A 710 -26.79 -19.25 15.97
CA CYS A 710 -28.24 -19.48 15.97
C CYS A 710 -28.67 -20.33 14.77
N LEU A 711 -28.07 -20.15 13.59
CA LEU A 711 -28.33 -20.98 12.41
C LEU A 711 -27.83 -22.43 12.59
N GLY A 712 -26.82 -22.64 13.42
CA GLY A 712 -26.30 -23.95 13.80
C GLY A 712 -24.82 -24.17 13.52
N ALA A 713 -24.05 -23.12 13.23
CA ALA A 713 -22.60 -23.25 13.15
C ALA A 713 -22.02 -23.66 14.51
N LYS A 714 -21.00 -24.53 14.51
CA LYS A 714 -20.23 -24.91 15.69
C LYS A 714 -19.30 -23.79 16.13
N GLY A 715 -18.73 -23.04 15.18
CA GLY A 715 -17.88 -21.88 15.42
C GLY A 715 -17.62 -21.07 14.15
N VAL A 716 -17.07 -19.86 14.30
CA VAL A 716 -16.80 -18.95 13.18
C VAL A 716 -15.32 -18.57 13.04
N GLY A 717 -14.81 -18.56 11.81
CA GLY A 717 -13.45 -18.17 11.48
C GLY A 717 -13.34 -16.71 11.04
N LEU A 718 -12.31 -16.01 11.53
CA LEU A 718 -11.96 -14.68 11.06
C LEU A 718 -10.53 -14.70 10.51
N GLY A 719 -10.30 -14.11 9.34
CA GLY A 719 -8.97 -13.98 8.72
C GLY A 719 -8.45 -12.54 8.79
N ARG A 720 -8.91 -11.70 7.85
CA ARG A 720 -8.50 -10.29 7.71
C ARG A 720 -8.49 -9.48 9.01
N PRO A 721 -9.50 -9.53 9.90
CA PRO A 721 -9.47 -8.79 11.16
C PRO A 721 -8.24 -9.10 12.03
N PHE A 722 -7.82 -10.37 12.10
CA PHE A 722 -6.62 -10.76 12.85
C PHE A 722 -5.34 -10.33 12.15
N LEU A 723 -5.27 -10.40 10.81
CA LEU A 723 -4.15 -9.85 10.05
C LEU A 723 -3.99 -8.35 10.28
N TYR A 724 -5.09 -7.59 10.29
CA TYR A 724 -5.07 -6.16 10.52
C TYR A 724 -4.67 -5.79 11.96
N ALA A 725 -5.24 -6.50 12.93
CA ALA A 725 -4.86 -6.34 14.33
C ALA A 725 -3.37 -6.67 14.56
N ASN A 726 -2.87 -7.73 13.92
CA ASN A 726 -1.47 -8.10 13.93
C ASN A 726 -0.57 -7.05 13.26
N SER A 727 -0.99 -6.52 12.11
CA SER A 727 -0.22 -5.54 11.33
C SER A 727 -0.03 -4.21 12.07
N THR A 728 -1.02 -3.83 12.86
CA THR A 728 -1.04 -2.57 13.62
C THR A 728 -0.30 -2.68 14.94
N TYR A 729 -0.77 -3.54 15.86
CA TYR A 729 -0.24 -3.61 17.24
C TYR A 729 0.31 -4.99 17.60
N GLY A 730 0.59 -5.86 16.61
CA GLY A 730 1.14 -7.19 16.83
C GLY A 730 0.32 -8.05 17.78
N GLU A 731 1.01 -8.72 18.70
CA GLU A 731 0.39 -9.59 19.71
C GLU A 731 -0.68 -8.87 20.55
N GLN A 732 -0.41 -7.62 20.93
CA GLN A 732 -1.36 -6.82 21.72
C GLN A 732 -2.60 -6.46 20.90
N GLY A 733 -2.43 -6.19 19.60
CA GLY A 733 -3.54 -5.96 18.67
C GLY A 733 -4.43 -7.19 18.54
N VAL A 734 -3.84 -8.36 18.31
CA VAL A 734 -4.57 -9.63 18.23
C VAL A 734 -5.32 -9.90 19.54
N THR A 735 -4.66 -9.76 20.68
CA THR A 735 -5.27 -9.87 22.02
C THR A 735 -6.48 -8.93 22.15
N ARG A 736 -6.32 -7.65 21.77
CA ARG A 736 -7.39 -6.65 21.83
C ARG A 736 -8.55 -6.98 20.90
N ALA A 737 -8.29 -7.46 19.68
CA ALA A 737 -9.34 -7.87 18.75
C ALA A 737 -10.21 -9.00 19.33
N ILE A 738 -9.58 -9.99 19.98
CA ILE A 738 -10.28 -11.08 20.66
C ILE A 738 -11.13 -10.53 21.82
N GLN A 739 -10.56 -9.66 22.66
CA GLN A 739 -11.27 -9.04 23.78
C GLN A 739 -12.48 -8.22 23.33
N LEU A 740 -12.36 -7.47 22.23
CA LEU A 740 -13.46 -6.71 21.65
C LEU A 740 -14.59 -7.64 21.21
N LEU A 741 -14.28 -8.70 20.46
CA LEU A 741 -15.29 -9.68 20.03
C LEU A 741 -15.94 -10.41 21.20
N LYS A 742 -15.18 -10.81 22.23
CA LYS A 742 -15.75 -11.42 23.44
C LYS A 742 -16.70 -10.48 24.17
N ARG A 743 -16.35 -9.19 24.28
CA ARG A 743 -17.20 -8.18 24.90
C ARG A 743 -18.48 -7.94 24.11
N GLU A 744 -18.38 -7.84 22.79
CA GLU A 744 -19.56 -7.76 21.91
C GLU A 744 -20.45 -9.00 22.11
N LEU A 745 -19.89 -10.21 22.07
CA LEU A 745 -20.65 -11.45 22.31
C LEU A 745 -21.39 -11.49 23.65
N VAL A 746 -20.71 -11.17 24.75
CA VAL A 746 -21.33 -11.17 26.09
C VAL A 746 -22.45 -10.14 26.15
N LEU A 747 -22.22 -8.92 25.67
CA LEU A 747 -23.24 -7.88 25.64
C LEU A 747 -24.44 -8.31 24.79
N ASP A 748 -24.19 -8.76 23.57
CA ASP A 748 -25.22 -9.11 22.60
C ASP A 748 -26.03 -10.33 23.05
N MET A 749 -25.42 -11.33 23.70
CA MET A 749 -26.15 -12.45 24.31
C MET A 749 -27.08 -12.01 25.44
N LYS A 750 -26.63 -11.08 26.31
CA LYS A 750 -27.51 -10.49 27.34
C LYS A 750 -28.70 -9.77 26.72
N LEU A 751 -28.47 -8.99 25.67
CA LEU A 751 -29.53 -8.25 24.96
C LEU A 751 -30.45 -9.18 24.15
N LEU A 752 -29.94 -10.32 23.69
CA LEU A 752 -30.73 -11.36 23.02
C LEU A 752 -31.56 -12.20 24.01
N GLY A 753 -31.25 -12.10 25.31
CA GLY A 753 -31.95 -12.79 26.38
C GLY A 753 -31.52 -14.25 26.55
N VAL A 754 -30.22 -14.53 26.36
CA VAL A 754 -29.65 -15.89 26.51
C VAL A 754 -28.37 -15.87 27.34
N SER A 755 -28.12 -16.96 28.08
CA SER A 755 -26.97 -17.08 28.99
C SER A 755 -25.91 -18.07 28.51
N LYS A 756 -26.29 -19.02 27.65
CA LYS A 756 -25.44 -20.11 27.16
C LYS A 756 -25.53 -20.25 25.65
N LEU A 757 -24.44 -20.69 25.01
CA LEU A 757 -24.42 -20.93 23.57
C LEU A 757 -25.43 -21.99 23.11
N SER A 758 -25.77 -22.97 23.96
CA SER A 758 -26.77 -23.99 23.65
C SER A 758 -28.20 -23.44 23.48
N GLU A 759 -28.46 -22.21 23.94
CA GLU A 759 -29.74 -21.53 23.81
C GLU A 759 -29.85 -20.76 22.47
N LEU A 760 -28.75 -20.63 21.73
CA LEU A 760 -28.72 -19.97 20.42
C LEU A 760 -29.34 -20.89 19.38
N THR A 761 -30.60 -20.64 19.05
CA THR A 761 -31.38 -21.44 18.08
C THR A 761 -31.94 -20.54 16.96
N PRO A 762 -32.41 -21.12 15.84
CA PRO A 762 -32.96 -20.34 14.75
C PRO A 762 -34.20 -19.50 15.12
N GLU A 763 -34.88 -19.82 16.22
CA GLU A 763 -36.07 -19.08 16.70
C GLU A 763 -35.73 -17.63 17.11
N LEU A 764 -34.47 -17.40 17.49
CA LEU A 764 -33.94 -16.08 17.86
C LEU A 764 -33.65 -15.21 16.63
N LEU A 765 -33.89 -15.71 15.42
CA LEU A 765 -33.63 -15.01 14.17
C LEU A 765 -34.92 -14.76 13.39
N ASP A 766 -34.97 -13.60 12.74
CA ASP A 766 -35.86 -13.33 11.62
C ASP A 766 -35.09 -13.50 10.31
N LEU A 767 -35.45 -14.55 9.57
CA LEU A 767 -34.82 -14.94 8.30
C LEU A 767 -35.66 -14.56 7.07
N ARG A 768 -36.80 -13.88 7.24
CA ARG A 768 -37.73 -13.59 6.14
C ARG A 768 -37.10 -12.76 5.01
N SER A 769 -36.11 -11.94 5.36
CA SER A 769 -35.38 -11.09 4.42
C SER A 769 -34.08 -11.71 3.90
N LEU A 770 -33.70 -12.92 4.30
CA LEU A 770 -32.40 -13.53 3.98
C LEU A 770 -32.14 -13.57 2.47
N HIS A 771 -33.17 -13.85 1.67
CA HIS A 771 -33.08 -13.96 0.22
C HIS A 771 -33.32 -12.64 -0.53
N ASN A 772 -33.54 -11.53 0.16
CA ASN A 772 -33.75 -10.21 -0.45
C ASN A 772 -32.41 -9.62 -0.90
N ARG A 773 -31.97 -9.97 -2.11
CA ARG A 773 -30.87 -9.29 -2.82
C ARG A 773 -31.47 -8.19 -3.70
N THR A 774 -31.14 -6.94 -3.40
CA THR A 774 -31.77 -5.77 -4.04
C THR A 774 -31.41 -5.64 -5.52
N ALA A 775 -32.37 -5.12 -6.29
CA ALA A 775 -32.20 -4.72 -7.70
C ALA A 775 -31.30 -3.47 -7.85
N PRO A 776 -30.72 -3.24 -9.05
CA PRO A 776 -29.94 -2.04 -9.33
C PRO A 776 -30.78 -0.76 -9.16
N ALA A 777 -30.10 0.33 -8.77
CA ALA A 777 -30.71 1.65 -8.63
C ALA A 777 -31.07 2.25 -10.00
N ASP A 778 -32.22 2.93 -10.10
CA ASP A 778 -32.58 3.71 -11.28
C ASP A 778 -31.78 5.03 -11.28
N MET A 779 -30.67 5.03 -12.02
CA MET A 779 -29.73 6.15 -12.05
C MET A 779 -30.32 7.38 -12.75
N LEU A 780 -31.21 7.21 -13.73
CA LEU A 780 -31.83 8.34 -14.43
C LEU A 780 -32.86 9.02 -13.54
N TYR A 781 -33.72 8.24 -12.87
CA TYR A 781 -34.67 8.77 -11.90
C TYR A 781 -33.96 9.48 -10.73
N ASN A 782 -32.95 8.82 -10.14
CA ASN A 782 -32.24 9.38 -8.99
C ASN A 782 -31.43 10.64 -9.34
N ALA A 783 -30.89 10.74 -10.56
CA ALA A 783 -30.20 11.94 -11.02
C ALA A 783 -31.16 13.10 -11.31
N GLY A 784 -32.41 12.81 -11.71
CA GLY A 784 -33.46 13.81 -11.95
C GLY A 784 -34.27 14.18 -10.69
N TYR A 785 -34.15 13.43 -9.60
CA TYR A 785 -34.85 13.69 -8.35
C TYR A 785 -34.20 14.85 -7.58
N GLU A 786 -34.97 15.91 -7.31
CA GLU A 786 -34.58 16.99 -6.40
C GLU A 786 -35.01 16.63 -4.97
N PRO A 787 -34.06 16.33 -4.05
CA PRO A 787 -34.42 15.99 -2.68
C PRO A 787 -34.94 17.21 -1.92
N LEU A 788 -35.92 16.98 -1.04
CA LEU A 788 -36.35 17.98 -0.07
C LEU A 788 -35.17 18.42 0.80
N ALA A 789 -34.78 19.68 0.68
CA ALA A 789 -33.75 20.26 1.53
C ALA A 789 -34.32 20.54 2.94
N PRO A 790 -33.56 20.27 4.02
CA PRO A 790 -33.93 20.75 5.34
C PRO A 790 -34.00 22.29 5.36
N PRO A 791 -34.77 22.89 6.27
CA PRO A 791 -34.83 24.34 6.41
C PRO A 791 -33.43 24.90 6.64
N LYS A 792 -33.08 25.95 5.89
CA LYS A 792 -31.82 26.69 6.03
C LYS A 792 -31.89 27.66 7.21
N PHE A 793 -30.75 27.95 7.84
CA PHE A 793 -30.68 29.03 8.81
C PHE A 793 -30.89 30.38 8.12
N MET A 794 -31.47 31.37 8.80
CA MET A 794 -31.76 32.69 8.21
C MET A 794 -30.53 33.38 7.59
N ASN A 795 -29.33 33.03 8.05
CA ASN A 795 -28.08 33.64 7.61
C ASN A 795 -27.46 32.92 6.38
N GLU A 796 -28.10 31.88 5.86
CA GLU A 796 -27.67 31.09 4.70
C GLU A 796 -28.46 31.43 3.42
N THR A 797 -29.17 32.57 3.42
CA THR A 797 -29.92 33.09 2.25
C THR A 797 -29.13 34.03 1.38
#